data_AF-A0AA47N010-F1
#
_entry.id   AF-A0AA47N010-F1
#
_cell.length_a   1.000
_cell.length_b   1.000
_cell.length_c   1.000
_cell.angle_alpha   90.00
_cell.angle_beta   90.00
_cell.angle_gamma   90.00
#
_symmetry.space_group_name_H-M   'P 1'
#
loop_
_entity.id
_entity.type
_entity.pdbx_description
1 polymer ?
#
loop_
_entity_poly.entity_id
_entity_poly.type
_entity_poly.pdbx_seq_one_letter_code
_entity_poly.pdbx_strand_id
1 'polypeptide(L)'
;MFVRLSLVRRYALLCVAIGGIVAYTVSRRHGYHRYHRYHRYPRYHRYHRYPRYHRYHRYQIPHIPQIPQVPDTTDYRYQIPQIPRVPDTTGTTCTRYHRYHRYHMYQIPQVPHVPDTTGTTCTRHHRYHMYQTPQIPHVPDTTDTTCTRHHRYHMYQTPQIPHVPDTTGTPDTTGTTCTRHHRYHRYHMYQIPHVPQVPHATGTTDTPDTTGTTRYHRWSFVEKTVIHIGEGLMANSSQFTLEGKPFRILGGSVHYFRVPKAHWEDRLLKMKACGLNTLTTYVPWNLHEPERGLFDFQDHLDLEGYLSLAAELGLRVILRPGPYICAEWDLGGLPSWLLRDKNMKLRTTYPGFTEAVDSFFHQLIKRVVPYQHSKGGPIIAVQVENEYGSYAKDTEYMSFIKEALLSRGITELLLTSDNQDGLKLGGVNGALETINFQKLNPAGMNYLEEIQKPKMVMEYWSGWFDLWGGLHHLFPAEDMVAVVTEILKQEMSINLYMFHGGTNFGFMNGAAAVGLPAPKPMVTSYDYDAPLSEAGDYTTKYRLLRNLFSPYHTQPLPEVPPLQRRSAHQPLVILQHLSLWDSLPFTGKPFRSSTPVNMENLPVNHNNGQSYGYTLYETTITSGGTLNSMHNIRDRALVFLNRHFVGVLDYTTLELPLLEEKGARTLSLLVENCGRVNYGKMLDDQRKGLVGDITLNKKPLRDFIIYSLDMKADFVNRFASFIYFSIFLHVCRSPCASRLHPSSGHWKSMRHQPAFPAFLQAKLYMDRPTDTFVKLPGWSKGVVFINGKNLGRYCSIGPQQTLYLPRPWLRRGTNQVMVFEEQEADGKIQFASGPDYGMTVDVQ
;
A
#
# COMPACT_ATOMS: atom_id res chain seq x y z
N MET A 1 4.35 -16.50 -59.83
CA MET A 1 4.88 -15.39 -60.67
C MET A 1 4.17 -14.09 -60.29
N PHE A 2 4.85 -12.94 -60.45
CA PHE A 2 4.40 -11.55 -60.66
C PHE A 2 2.91 -11.15 -60.44
N VAL A 3 2.54 -9.96 -59.93
CA VAL A 3 3.21 -8.85 -59.19
C VAL A 3 2.05 -7.99 -58.59
N ARG A 4 2.00 -7.68 -57.29
CA ARG A 4 2.40 -6.42 -56.59
C ARG A 4 1.86 -5.08 -57.16
N LEU A 5 1.47 -4.17 -56.25
CA LEU A 5 1.30 -2.70 -56.41
C LEU A 5 0.06 -2.24 -57.24
N SER A 6 -0.56 -1.05 -57.03
CA SER A 6 -0.27 0.09 -56.13
C SER A 6 -1.43 1.11 -56.00
N LEU A 7 -1.49 1.82 -54.85
CA LEU A 7 -1.94 3.24 -54.64
C LEU A 7 -3.39 3.67 -55.07
N VAL A 8 -3.96 4.84 -54.71
CA VAL A 8 -4.10 5.63 -53.45
C VAL A 8 -4.80 6.98 -53.78
N ARG A 9 -5.74 7.46 -52.93
CA ARG A 9 -6.48 8.77 -53.02
C ARG A 9 -7.46 8.87 -54.23
N ARG A 10 -8.54 9.68 -54.22
CA ARG A 10 -8.84 10.95 -53.50
C ARG A 10 -10.26 11.02 -52.89
N TYR A 11 -10.47 12.00 -52.01
CA TYR A 11 -11.77 12.51 -51.55
C TYR A 11 -12.29 13.64 -52.46
N ALA A 12 -13.62 13.71 -52.68
CA ALA A 12 -14.43 14.92 -52.88
C ALA A 12 -15.92 14.52 -52.72
N LEU A 13 -16.65 15.00 -51.70
CA LEU A 13 -17.39 16.28 -51.64
C LEU A 13 -18.64 16.36 -52.55
N LEU A 14 -19.82 16.15 -51.95
CA LEU A 14 -21.00 17.00 -52.17
C LEU A 14 -21.94 16.93 -50.96
N CYS A 15 -22.68 18.02 -50.71
CA CYS A 15 -23.72 18.18 -49.70
C CYS A 15 -24.82 19.10 -50.27
N VAL A 16 -25.89 19.37 -49.49
CA VAL A 16 -27.10 20.15 -49.88
C VAL A 16 -28.04 19.32 -50.79
N ALA A 17 -29.38 19.37 -50.67
CA ALA A 17 -30.29 20.08 -49.75
C ALA A 17 -30.89 19.09 -48.69
N ILE A 18 -32.01 19.29 -47.97
CA ILE A 18 -33.02 20.37 -47.85
C ILE A 18 -33.61 20.36 -46.41
N GLY A 19 -34.57 21.23 -46.08
CA GLY A 19 -35.33 21.15 -44.81
C GLY A 19 -36.61 22.01 -44.76
N GLY A 20 -37.50 21.68 -43.81
CA GLY A 20 -38.83 22.32 -43.60
C GLY A 20 -40.00 21.32 -43.73
N ILE A 21 -41.24 21.57 -43.25
CA ILE A 21 -41.86 22.64 -42.42
C ILE A 21 -43.01 22.00 -41.59
N VAL A 22 -43.68 22.76 -40.70
CA VAL A 22 -45.05 22.59 -40.12
C VAL A 22 -45.10 22.17 -38.63
N ALA A 23 -46.16 22.63 -37.92
CA ALA A 23 -46.34 22.63 -36.46
C ALA A 23 -47.83 22.35 -36.05
N TYR A 24 -48.22 22.74 -34.81
CA TYR A 24 -49.50 22.49 -34.12
C TYR A 24 -49.67 21.05 -33.54
N THR A 25 -50.47 20.76 -32.49
CA THR A 25 -51.58 21.55 -31.88
C THR A 25 -51.68 21.43 -30.34
N VAL A 26 -52.46 22.34 -29.74
CA VAL A 26 -52.81 22.53 -28.30
C VAL A 26 -53.87 21.55 -27.78
N SER A 27 -53.86 21.14 -26.49
CA SER A 27 -55.07 21.13 -25.62
C SER A 27 -54.84 20.96 -24.10
N ARG A 28 -55.90 21.19 -23.30
CA ARG A 28 -55.96 21.40 -21.83
C ARG A 28 -56.60 20.23 -21.04
N ARG A 29 -56.30 20.13 -19.73
CA ARG A 29 -57.23 20.08 -18.54
C ARG A 29 -56.39 19.79 -17.26
N HIS A 30 -56.51 20.51 -16.13
CA HIS A 30 -57.57 20.52 -15.08
C HIS A 30 -57.81 19.15 -14.41
N GLY A 31 -57.79 19.00 -13.07
CA GLY A 31 -57.46 19.98 -12.00
C GLY A 31 -57.71 19.46 -10.56
N TYR A 32 -57.39 20.29 -9.55
CA TYR A 32 -57.82 20.29 -8.13
C TYR A 32 -57.92 18.99 -7.28
N HIS A 33 -57.25 19.00 -6.11
CA HIS A 33 -57.94 19.19 -4.82
C HIS A 33 -56.98 19.64 -3.69
N ARG A 34 -57.54 20.25 -2.63
CA ARG A 34 -56.88 20.62 -1.35
C ARG A 34 -57.78 20.19 -0.19
N TYR A 35 -57.21 19.96 1.01
CA TYR A 35 -57.90 20.16 2.30
C TYR A 35 -56.95 20.65 3.42
N HIS A 36 -57.53 21.13 4.52
CA HIS A 36 -56.91 21.81 5.68
C HIS A 36 -56.73 20.83 6.89
N ARG A 37 -55.87 20.95 7.93
CA ARG A 37 -55.08 22.00 8.63
C ARG A 37 -55.59 22.32 10.06
N TYR A 38 -54.96 21.75 11.10
CA TYR A 38 -54.90 22.19 12.53
C TYR A 38 -53.55 21.67 13.12
N HIS A 39 -52.69 22.36 13.90
CA HIS A 39 -52.80 23.01 15.24
C HIS A 39 -53.05 22.01 16.40
N ARG A 40 -52.38 22.03 17.57
CA ARG A 40 -51.74 23.10 18.40
C ARG A 40 -50.61 22.57 19.36
N TYR A 41 -49.89 23.47 20.05
CA TYR A 41 -48.96 23.22 21.20
C TYR A 41 -49.44 24.03 22.45
N PRO A 42 -49.17 23.59 23.72
CA PRO A 42 -48.13 24.19 24.62
C PRO A 42 -47.42 23.15 25.55
N ARG A 43 -46.18 23.29 26.07
CA ARG A 43 -45.59 24.15 27.16
C ARG A 43 -46.30 24.03 28.53
N TYR A 44 -45.66 23.96 29.71
CA TYR A 44 -44.30 24.30 30.23
C TYR A 44 -43.74 23.19 31.21
N HIS A 45 -42.79 23.29 32.19
CA HIS A 45 -41.91 24.32 32.86
C HIS A 45 -40.66 23.59 33.50
N ARG A 46 -39.45 24.19 33.65
CA ARG A 46 -38.79 24.84 34.84
C ARG A 46 -38.65 24.01 36.14
N TYR A 47 -37.60 24.18 36.98
CA TYR A 47 -36.42 25.10 37.01
C TYR A 47 -35.08 24.30 36.87
N HIS A 48 -33.84 24.60 37.35
CA HIS A 48 -33.10 25.68 38.08
C HIS A 48 -31.56 25.46 37.82
N ARG A 49 -30.54 26.29 38.14
CA ARG A 49 -30.40 27.67 38.68
C ARG A 49 -29.23 28.42 37.94
N TYR A 50 -28.24 29.00 38.63
CA TYR A 50 -27.16 29.92 38.15
C TYR A 50 -26.08 30.11 39.26
N PRO A 51 -24.97 30.91 39.14
CA PRO A 51 -24.51 31.93 38.16
C PRO A 51 -23.07 31.64 37.58
N ARG A 52 -22.15 32.52 37.06
CA ARG A 52 -21.89 33.99 36.98
C ARG A 52 -21.13 34.39 35.66
N TYR A 53 -21.28 35.66 35.23
CA TYR A 53 -20.37 36.64 34.53
C TYR A 53 -19.21 36.17 33.61
N HIS A 54 -19.12 36.55 32.32
CA HIS A 54 -18.78 37.86 31.68
C HIS A 54 -17.30 38.29 31.80
N ARG A 55 -16.60 38.88 30.80
CA ARG A 55 -16.94 39.54 29.51
C ARG A 55 -15.95 39.14 28.38
N TYR A 56 -16.23 39.50 27.11
CA TYR A 56 -15.28 40.20 26.20
C TYR A 56 -16.01 40.86 25.00
N HIS A 57 -15.31 41.67 24.19
CA HIS A 57 -15.90 42.73 23.34
C HIS A 57 -16.21 42.33 21.88
N ARG A 58 -17.14 43.08 21.26
CA ARG A 58 -17.34 43.17 19.79
C ARG A 58 -16.15 43.86 19.12
N TYR A 59 -15.85 43.46 17.88
CA TYR A 59 -15.40 44.38 16.82
C TYR A 59 -16.14 44.06 15.51
N GLN A 60 -16.24 45.04 14.61
CA GLN A 60 -17.01 44.96 13.37
C GLN A 60 -16.15 44.52 12.18
N ILE A 61 -16.79 44.01 11.12
CA ILE A 61 -16.15 43.63 9.85
C ILE A 61 -16.35 44.77 8.83
N PRO A 62 -15.28 45.38 8.28
CA PRO A 62 -15.35 46.27 7.13
C PRO A 62 -15.47 45.52 5.79
N HIS A 63 -15.87 46.25 4.74
CA HIS A 63 -16.23 45.71 3.43
C HIS A 63 -15.10 45.02 2.65
N ILE A 64 -15.50 44.09 1.77
CA ILE A 64 -14.67 43.46 0.73
C ILE A 64 -14.77 44.29 -0.57
N PRO A 65 -13.65 44.79 -1.15
CA PRO A 65 -13.62 45.35 -2.49
C PRO A 65 -13.73 44.28 -3.59
N GLN A 66 -14.16 44.68 -4.79
CA GLN A 66 -14.42 43.77 -5.92
C GLN A 66 -13.14 43.22 -6.59
N ILE A 67 -13.26 42.05 -7.24
CA ILE A 67 -12.21 41.42 -8.05
C ILE A 67 -12.35 41.90 -9.51
N PRO A 68 -11.32 42.54 -10.11
CA PRO A 68 -11.28 42.83 -11.55
C PRO A 68 -11.11 41.56 -12.40
N GLN A 69 -11.56 41.59 -13.66
CA GLN A 69 -11.46 40.47 -14.59
C GLN A 69 -10.07 40.31 -15.23
N VAL A 70 -9.78 39.12 -15.74
CA VAL A 70 -8.54 38.79 -16.47
C VAL A 70 -8.83 38.64 -17.97
N PRO A 71 -8.12 39.42 -18.79
CA PRO A 71 -7.69 39.01 -20.13
C PRO A 71 -6.19 39.34 -20.38
N ASP A 72 -5.46 38.77 -21.33
CA ASP A 72 -5.50 37.43 -21.95
C ASP A 72 -4.10 37.20 -22.62
N THR A 73 -3.77 35.96 -22.98
CA THR A 73 -2.64 35.52 -23.84
C THR A 73 -1.18 35.59 -23.33
N THR A 74 -0.48 34.45 -23.50
CA THR A 74 0.96 34.27 -23.81
C THR A 74 2.08 34.96 -22.98
N ASP A 75 2.58 34.28 -21.93
CA ASP A 75 3.93 33.63 -21.91
C ASP A 75 4.13 32.90 -20.56
N TYR A 76 4.35 31.57 -20.58
CA TYR A 76 4.39 30.74 -19.36
C TYR A 76 5.78 30.66 -18.72
N ARG A 77 6.24 31.78 -18.15
CA ARG A 77 7.33 31.76 -17.15
C ARG A 77 6.77 31.39 -15.78
N TYR A 78 7.43 30.48 -15.08
CA TYR A 78 7.04 30.05 -13.73
C TYR A 78 7.12 31.21 -12.72
N GLN A 79 6.00 31.88 -12.44
CA GLN A 79 5.88 32.76 -11.29
C GLN A 79 5.74 31.93 -10.00
N ILE A 80 6.61 32.21 -9.04
CA ILE A 80 6.61 31.58 -7.71
C ILE A 80 5.51 32.25 -6.86
N PRO A 81 4.61 31.51 -6.21
CA PRO A 81 3.61 32.09 -5.32
C PRO A 81 4.25 32.90 -4.19
N GLN A 82 3.78 34.13 -3.97
CA GLN A 82 4.16 34.95 -2.82
C GLN A 82 3.81 34.20 -1.52
N ILE A 83 4.83 33.94 -0.69
CA ILE A 83 4.66 33.28 0.61
C ILE A 83 3.95 34.26 1.55
N PRO A 84 2.91 33.85 2.31
CA PRO A 84 2.23 34.74 3.23
C PRO A 84 3.18 35.29 4.30
N ARG A 85 3.17 36.62 4.49
CA ARG A 85 3.98 37.30 5.52
C ARG A 85 3.61 36.79 6.91
N VAL A 86 4.63 36.40 7.68
CA VAL A 86 4.48 36.09 9.10
C VAL A 86 4.44 37.41 9.88
N PRO A 87 3.52 37.60 10.85
CA PRO A 87 3.45 38.85 11.61
C PRO A 87 4.66 39.08 12.52
N ASP A 88 5.11 40.32 12.59
CA ASP A 88 6.13 40.76 13.54
C ASP A 88 5.61 40.69 14.98
N THR A 89 6.50 40.33 15.89
CA THR A 89 6.13 39.90 17.26
C THR A 89 7.16 40.37 18.26
N THR A 90 6.93 41.55 18.84
CA THR A 90 7.76 42.17 19.88
C THR A 90 7.50 41.51 21.24
N GLY A 91 8.56 41.08 21.93
CA GLY A 91 8.48 40.50 23.27
C GLY A 91 9.85 40.37 23.92
N THR A 92 9.92 40.48 25.25
CA THR A 92 11.18 40.58 26.00
C THR A 92 11.99 39.28 26.03
N THR A 93 11.32 38.13 25.98
CA THR A 93 11.95 36.81 25.91
C THR A 93 11.21 35.93 24.91
N CYS A 94 11.89 35.32 23.94
CA CYS A 94 11.26 34.33 23.06
C CYS A 94 12.19 33.21 22.57
N THR A 95 11.63 32.02 22.37
CA THR A 95 12.30 30.89 21.70
C THR A 95 11.64 30.64 20.35
N ARG A 96 12.40 30.61 19.26
CA ARG A 96 11.87 30.47 17.89
C ARG A 96 12.46 29.25 17.18
N TYR A 97 11.61 28.52 16.45
CA TYR A 97 11.98 27.34 15.66
C TYR A 97 11.70 27.58 14.18
N HIS A 98 12.74 27.53 13.35
CA HIS A 98 12.65 27.68 11.90
C HIS A 98 13.09 26.37 11.23
N ARG A 99 12.28 25.86 10.30
CA ARG A 99 12.59 24.66 9.51
C ARG A 99 12.54 25.00 8.02
N TYR A 100 13.67 24.85 7.35
CA TYR A 100 13.87 25.15 5.93
C TYR A 100 14.14 23.86 5.16
N HIS A 101 13.47 23.68 4.02
CA HIS A 101 13.70 22.59 3.08
C HIS A 101 14.10 23.17 1.72
N ARG A 102 15.27 22.79 1.20
CA ARG A 102 15.78 23.23 -0.12
C ARG A 102 16.02 22.01 -1.01
N TYR A 103 15.21 21.89 -2.06
CA TYR A 103 15.25 20.83 -3.06
C TYR A 103 15.72 21.40 -4.40
N HIS A 104 16.59 20.69 -5.12
CA HIS A 104 16.93 20.81 -6.55
C HIS A 104 16.59 22.15 -7.25
N MET A 105 17.35 23.22 -6.97
CA MET A 105 17.19 24.52 -7.60
C MET A 105 18.54 25.15 -7.93
N TYR A 106 19.03 24.89 -9.15
CA TYR A 106 20.27 25.48 -9.70
C TYR A 106 20.10 26.94 -10.19
N GLN A 107 18.88 27.49 -10.18
CA GLN A 107 18.53 28.76 -10.86
C GLN A 107 17.70 29.74 -10.01
N ILE A 108 17.64 29.60 -8.68
CA ILE A 108 17.05 30.62 -7.79
C ILE A 108 18.15 31.27 -6.94
N PRO A 109 18.54 32.53 -7.21
CA PRO A 109 19.67 33.18 -6.54
C PRO A 109 19.41 33.61 -5.09
N GLN A 110 18.14 33.80 -4.69
CA GLN A 110 17.79 34.46 -3.43
C GLN A 110 16.73 33.71 -2.61
N VAL A 111 16.79 33.92 -1.30
CA VAL A 111 15.90 33.34 -0.30
C VAL A 111 14.73 34.30 -0.06
N PRO A 112 13.49 33.84 0.21
CA PRO A 112 12.43 34.72 0.68
C PRO A 112 12.84 35.45 1.96
N HIS A 113 12.69 36.78 1.99
CA HIS A 113 13.01 37.62 3.14
C HIS A 113 12.24 37.14 4.38
N VAL A 114 12.97 36.71 5.41
CA VAL A 114 12.41 36.45 6.73
C VAL A 114 12.39 37.80 7.47
N PRO A 115 11.31 38.21 8.15
CA PRO A 115 11.24 39.54 8.76
C PRO A 115 12.29 39.76 9.86
N ASP A 116 12.73 41.01 9.98
CA ASP A 116 13.62 41.46 11.04
C ASP A 116 12.84 41.54 12.37
N THR A 117 13.47 41.16 13.48
CA THR A 117 12.77 41.10 14.77
C THR A 117 13.65 41.61 15.90
N THR A 118 13.15 42.59 16.66
CA THR A 118 13.82 43.14 17.85
C THR A 118 13.38 42.40 19.13
N GLY A 119 14.32 41.79 19.85
CA GLY A 119 14.06 41.20 21.18
C GLY A 119 15.25 41.30 22.14
N THR A 120 15.00 41.45 23.43
CA THR A 120 16.07 41.61 24.43
C THR A 120 16.83 40.31 24.72
N THR A 121 16.13 39.16 24.71
CA THR A 121 16.74 37.83 24.90
C THR A 121 16.06 36.79 23.99
N CYS A 122 16.82 36.16 23.09
CA CYS A 122 16.26 35.19 22.13
C CYS A 122 17.08 33.91 21.94
N THR A 123 16.40 32.75 21.97
CA THR A 123 16.96 31.45 21.57
C THR A 123 16.36 31.02 20.23
N ARG A 124 17.20 30.84 19.19
CA ARG A 124 16.76 30.50 17.82
C ARG A 124 17.30 29.14 17.38
N HIS A 125 16.42 28.24 16.94
CA HIS A 125 16.79 26.96 16.34
C HIS A 125 16.47 26.96 14.85
N HIS A 126 17.48 26.88 13.98
CA HIS A 126 17.31 26.78 12.54
C HIS A 126 17.68 25.36 12.07
N ARG A 127 16.76 24.67 11.40
CA ARG A 127 17.04 23.37 10.76
C ARG A 127 16.93 23.49 9.25
N TYR A 128 17.99 23.14 8.53
CA TYR A 128 18.07 23.17 7.06
C TYR A 128 18.18 21.74 6.53
N HIS A 129 17.29 21.34 5.63
CA HIS A 129 17.43 20.14 4.82
C HIS A 129 17.84 20.55 3.40
N MET A 130 18.97 20.04 2.92
CA MET A 130 19.68 20.51 1.73
C MET A 130 19.97 19.33 0.80
N TYR A 131 19.29 19.27 -0.34
CA TYR A 131 19.43 18.22 -1.34
C TYR A 131 20.20 18.75 -2.55
N GLN A 132 21.35 18.15 -2.86
CA GLN A 132 22.24 18.51 -3.99
C GLN A 132 22.61 20.02 -4.10
N THR A 133 22.73 20.75 -2.98
CA THR A 133 22.96 22.21 -2.98
C THR A 133 24.20 22.60 -2.15
N PRO A 134 25.27 23.15 -2.77
CA PRO A 134 26.52 23.49 -2.09
C PRO A 134 26.50 24.84 -1.36
N GLN A 135 25.39 25.58 -1.36
CA GLN A 135 25.28 26.90 -0.71
C GLN A 135 24.28 26.92 0.46
N ILE A 136 24.71 27.53 1.58
CA ILE A 136 23.87 27.86 2.74
C ILE A 136 22.98 29.09 2.40
N PRO A 137 21.69 29.10 2.80
CA PRO A 137 20.85 30.30 2.74
C PRO A 137 21.42 31.46 3.59
N HIS A 138 21.37 32.70 3.08
CA HIS A 138 21.66 33.88 3.92
C HIS A 138 20.76 33.87 5.16
N VAL A 139 21.33 34.23 6.31
CA VAL A 139 20.59 34.36 7.57
C VAL A 139 20.38 35.85 7.79
N PRO A 140 19.15 36.33 8.08
CA PRO A 140 18.94 37.76 8.27
C PRO A 140 19.68 38.32 9.48
N ASP A 141 20.13 39.54 9.30
CA ASP A 141 20.63 40.50 10.26
C ASP A 141 19.61 40.69 11.41
N THR A 142 20.06 40.97 12.63
CA THR A 142 19.15 41.19 13.77
C THR A 142 19.77 42.06 14.86
N THR A 143 19.00 42.99 15.42
CA THR A 143 19.40 43.84 16.55
C THR A 143 18.92 43.28 17.90
N ASP A 144 19.17 42.00 18.18
CA ASP A 144 18.91 41.38 19.50
C ASP A 144 20.06 41.70 20.47
N THR A 145 19.78 42.15 21.70
CA THR A 145 20.85 42.46 22.68
C THR A 145 21.56 41.20 23.20
N THR A 146 20.84 40.09 23.38
CA THR A 146 21.39 38.82 23.84
C THR A 146 20.80 37.63 23.08
N CYS A 147 21.62 36.78 22.45
CA CYS A 147 21.10 35.63 21.70
C CYS A 147 21.87 34.30 21.82
N THR A 148 21.14 33.19 21.66
CA THR A 148 21.71 31.85 21.44
C THR A 148 21.13 31.25 20.16
N ARG A 149 21.97 30.82 19.23
CA ARG A 149 21.58 30.27 17.93
C ARG A 149 22.06 28.84 17.75
N HIS A 150 21.17 27.94 17.33
CA HIS A 150 21.50 26.56 16.97
C HIS A 150 21.12 26.27 15.52
N HIS A 151 22.12 26.24 14.64
CA HIS A 151 21.96 25.88 13.23
C HIS A 151 22.24 24.38 13.04
N ARG A 152 21.29 23.62 12.48
CA ARG A 152 21.46 22.21 12.13
C ARG A 152 21.22 21.99 10.64
N TYR A 153 22.22 21.48 9.94
CA TYR A 153 22.20 21.24 8.50
C TYR A 153 22.18 19.74 8.23
N HIS A 154 21.23 19.26 7.42
CA HIS A 154 21.16 17.89 6.91
C HIS A 154 21.38 17.94 5.39
N MET A 155 22.50 17.38 4.92
CA MET A 155 22.99 17.48 3.55
C MET A 155 22.90 16.13 2.85
N TYR A 156 22.12 16.05 1.78
CA TYR A 156 21.87 14.83 1.02
C TYR A 156 22.49 15.00 -0.37
N GLN A 157 23.37 14.08 -0.78
CA GLN A 157 24.02 14.08 -2.10
C GLN A 157 24.74 15.40 -2.48
N THR A 158 25.14 16.21 -1.49
CA THR A 158 25.85 17.48 -1.73
C THR A 158 27.36 17.24 -1.77
N PRO A 159 28.08 17.58 -2.87
CA PRO A 159 29.48 17.18 -3.08
C PRO A 159 30.51 17.90 -2.21
N GLN A 160 30.22 19.12 -1.75
CA GLN A 160 31.10 19.91 -0.87
C GLN A 160 30.38 20.38 0.40
N ILE A 161 31.15 20.68 1.45
CA ILE A 161 30.63 21.40 2.62
C ILE A 161 30.52 22.88 2.21
N PRO A 162 29.37 23.56 2.39
CA PRO A 162 29.25 24.98 2.08
C PRO A 162 30.21 25.81 2.93
N HIS A 163 30.88 26.78 2.32
CA HIS A 163 31.67 27.76 3.07
C HIS A 163 30.74 28.56 4.00
N VAL A 164 31.11 28.68 5.27
CA VAL A 164 30.51 29.69 6.15
C VAL A 164 31.17 31.02 5.78
N PRO A 165 30.42 32.12 5.59
CA PRO A 165 31.03 33.43 5.38
C PRO A 165 31.84 33.85 6.60
N ASP A 166 33.09 34.24 6.41
CA ASP A 166 33.87 34.91 7.46
C ASP A 166 33.29 36.31 7.68
N THR A 167 32.79 36.56 8.90
CA THR A 167 32.13 37.82 9.27
C THR A 167 33.14 38.90 9.65
N THR A 168 34.18 39.08 8.82
CA THR A 168 35.29 40.03 9.02
C THR A 168 35.10 41.35 8.25
N GLY A 169 33.97 41.54 7.57
CA GLY A 169 33.73 42.69 6.70
C GLY A 169 32.29 43.22 6.59
N THR A 170 31.35 42.77 7.44
CA THR A 170 29.96 43.27 7.46
C THR A 170 29.49 43.61 8.89
N PRO A 171 28.72 44.69 9.10
CA PRO A 171 28.34 45.19 10.43
C PRO A 171 27.14 44.44 11.05
N ASP A 172 27.24 43.10 11.15
CA ASP A 172 26.11 42.16 11.42
C ASP A 172 25.87 41.82 12.92
N THR A 173 26.34 42.63 13.87
CA THR A 173 25.89 42.52 15.28
C THR A 173 25.96 43.84 16.03
N THR A 174 24.81 44.35 16.47
CA THR A 174 24.70 45.41 17.51
C THR A 174 24.31 44.86 18.89
N GLY A 175 24.34 43.53 19.06
CA GLY A 175 24.06 42.85 20.33
C GLY A 175 25.31 42.66 21.18
N THR A 176 25.18 42.87 22.50
CA THR A 176 26.32 42.85 23.44
C THR A 176 26.81 41.44 23.81
N THR A 177 26.06 40.38 23.49
CA THR A 177 26.58 38.99 23.56
C THR A 177 25.73 38.01 22.74
N CYS A 178 26.34 37.16 21.90
CA CYS A 178 25.59 36.11 21.21
C CYS A 178 26.40 34.83 20.91
N THR A 179 25.83 33.67 21.25
CA THR A 179 26.45 32.35 21.09
C THR A 179 25.89 31.64 19.86
N ARG A 180 26.74 31.25 18.89
CA ARG A 180 26.35 30.52 17.67
C ARG A 180 26.86 29.07 17.70
N HIS A 181 25.97 28.09 17.58
CA HIS A 181 26.30 26.65 17.46
C HIS A 181 25.89 26.12 16.09
N HIS A 182 26.81 25.42 15.40
CA HIS A 182 26.55 24.79 14.11
C HIS A 182 26.70 23.26 14.23
N ARG A 183 25.79 22.50 13.64
CA ARG A 183 25.85 21.03 13.55
C ARG A 183 25.52 20.57 12.13
N TYR A 184 26.38 19.74 11.56
CA TYR A 184 26.24 19.22 10.19
C TYR A 184 26.00 17.71 10.22
N HIS A 185 25.11 17.23 9.35
CA HIS A 185 24.84 15.83 9.07
C HIS A 185 24.90 15.64 7.55
N ARG A 186 25.49 14.53 7.05
CA ARG A 186 25.73 14.29 5.62
C ARG A 186 25.30 12.86 5.26
N TYR A 187 24.62 12.71 4.12
CA TYR A 187 23.96 11.47 3.70
C TYR A 187 24.20 11.20 2.20
N HIS A 188 24.41 9.92 1.85
CA HIS A 188 24.59 9.36 0.50
C HIS A 188 25.55 10.13 -0.44
N MET A 189 26.80 9.66 -0.54
CA MET A 189 27.69 9.94 -1.68
C MET A 189 28.47 8.68 -2.05
N TYR A 190 28.65 8.42 -3.35
CA TYR A 190 29.33 7.22 -3.85
C TYR A 190 30.80 7.43 -4.21
N GLN A 191 31.30 8.66 -4.25
CA GLN A 191 32.70 9.00 -4.51
C GLN A 191 33.14 10.21 -3.66
N ILE A 192 34.44 10.33 -3.39
CA ILE A 192 35.04 11.37 -2.55
C ILE A 192 36.21 12.03 -3.30
N PRO A 193 36.04 13.26 -3.83
CA PRO A 193 37.16 14.15 -4.16
C PRO A 193 37.90 14.59 -2.88
N HIS A 194 39.16 14.99 -3.00
CA HIS A 194 40.05 15.31 -1.86
C HIS A 194 39.41 16.21 -0.79
N VAL A 195 39.67 15.89 0.47
CA VAL A 195 39.47 16.80 1.59
C VAL A 195 40.54 17.89 1.51
N PRO A 196 40.19 19.19 1.45
CA PRO A 196 41.18 20.27 1.48
C PRO A 196 41.86 20.33 2.85
N GLN A 197 43.18 20.53 2.88
CA GLN A 197 43.88 20.84 4.11
C GLN A 197 43.49 22.26 4.59
N VAL A 198 43.37 22.42 5.91
CA VAL A 198 43.14 23.72 6.55
C VAL A 198 44.50 24.36 6.84
N PRO A 199 44.73 25.66 6.51
CA PRO A 199 45.98 26.33 6.82
C PRO A 199 46.29 26.37 8.32
N HIS A 200 47.56 26.18 8.69
CA HIS A 200 48.02 26.49 10.04
C HIS A 200 48.02 28.00 10.27
N ALA A 201 47.24 28.46 11.25
CA ALA A 201 47.29 29.84 11.71
C ALA A 201 48.58 30.08 12.52
N THR A 202 49.48 30.91 11.98
CA THR A 202 50.68 31.40 12.66
C THR A 202 50.46 32.86 13.08
N GLY A 203 50.96 33.22 14.27
CA GLY A 203 50.79 34.55 14.88
C GLY A 203 50.30 34.41 16.33
N THR A 204 51.19 34.43 17.33
CA THR A 204 51.84 35.60 17.97
C THR A 204 50.91 36.46 18.80
N THR A 205 51.29 36.66 20.07
CA THR A 205 50.66 37.54 21.05
C THR A 205 50.91 39.01 20.73
N ASP A 206 49.91 39.88 20.92
CA ASP A 206 50.11 41.07 21.79
C ASP A 206 48.82 41.83 22.14
N THR A 207 48.80 42.37 23.36
CA THR A 207 47.83 43.32 23.95
C THR A 207 46.34 42.90 24.12
N PRO A 208 45.59 43.48 25.09
CA PRO A 208 44.25 43.02 25.45
C PRO A 208 43.13 43.97 24.96
N ASP A 209 42.05 43.41 24.38
CA ASP A 209 40.80 44.12 24.14
C ASP A 209 39.58 43.35 24.71
N THR A 210 38.54 44.09 25.09
CA THR A 210 37.53 43.72 26.08
C THR A 210 36.25 43.10 25.48
N THR A 211 36.39 42.06 24.64
CA THR A 211 35.24 41.21 24.24
C THR A 211 35.53 39.71 24.37
N GLY A 212 35.04 39.11 25.46
CA GLY A 212 35.27 37.69 25.81
C GLY A 212 34.62 36.69 24.84
N THR A 213 35.33 36.35 23.75
CA THR A 213 34.82 35.50 22.66
C THR A 213 35.51 34.13 22.63
N THR A 214 35.22 33.28 23.63
CA THR A 214 35.88 31.96 23.79
C THR A 214 35.45 30.95 22.73
N ARG A 215 36.25 30.78 21.66
CA ARG A 215 35.96 29.85 20.54
C ARG A 215 36.29 28.39 20.88
N TYR A 216 35.28 27.56 21.13
CA TYR A 216 35.44 26.10 21.29
C TYR A 216 35.11 25.32 20.00
N HIS A 217 36.14 25.00 19.20
CA HIS A 217 36.00 24.14 18.02
C HIS A 217 36.17 22.65 18.37
N ARG A 218 35.14 22.02 18.96
CA ARG A 218 35.15 20.57 19.20
C ARG A 218 34.78 19.79 17.93
N TRP A 219 35.78 19.54 17.08
CA TRP A 219 35.65 18.65 15.93
C TRP A 219 35.59 17.18 16.37
N SER A 220 34.39 16.58 16.36
CA SER A 220 34.25 15.13 16.42
C SER A 220 34.42 14.55 15.02
N PHE A 221 35.67 14.33 14.60
CA PHE A 221 35.92 13.45 13.47
C PHE A 221 35.52 12.04 13.86
N VAL A 222 34.50 11.50 13.20
CA VAL A 222 34.43 10.05 13.01
C VAL A 222 35.52 9.76 12.01
N GLU A 223 36.64 9.22 12.47
CA GLU A 223 37.67 8.69 11.58
C GLU A 223 37.02 7.68 10.62
N LYS A 224 37.65 7.46 9.45
CA LYS A 224 37.29 6.29 8.66
C LYS A 224 37.74 5.05 9.42
N THR A 225 36.90 4.55 10.31
CA THR A 225 36.93 3.15 10.71
C THR A 225 36.91 2.37 9.40
N VAL A 226 38.01 1.70 9.08
CA VAL A 226 37.96 0.57 8.17
C VAL A 226 36.98 -0.38 8.85
N ILE A 227 35.76 -0.46 8.33
CA ILE A 227 34.81 -1.45 8.80
C ILE A 227 35.45 -2.78 8.42
N HIS A 228 36.07 -3.42 9.40
CA HIS A 228 36.27 -4.86 9.38
C HIS A 228 34.87 -5.45 9.36
N ILE A 229 34.34 -5.59 8.14
CA ILE A 229 33.14 -6.38 7.89
C ILE A 229 33.52 -7.77 8.40
N GLY A 230 32.86 -8.18 9.48
CA GLY A 230 33.14 -9.45 10.10
C GLY A 230 32.76 -10.60 9.18
N GLU A 231 33.10 -11.81 9.61
CA GLU A 231 32.52 -13.00 9.01
C GLU A 231 30.99 -12.93 9.08
N GLY A 232 30.30 -13.38 8.02
CA GLY A 232 28.85 -13.36 7.92
C GLY A 232 28.15 -14.28 8.91
N LEU A 233 26.88 -14.58 8.67
CA LEU A 233 26.18 -15.60 9.45
C LEU A 233 26.70 -16.99 9.07
N MET A 234 27.43 -17.63 9.97
CA MET A 234 27.98 -18.96 9.75
C MET A 234 27.17 -20.02 10.49
N ALA A 235 26.93 -21.13 9.78
CA ALA A 235 26.13 -22.27 10.22
C ALA A 235 26.99 -23.55 10.32
N ASN A 236 28.20 -23.40 10.87
CA ASN A 236 29.26 -24.42 10.91
C ASN A 236 29.51 -25.01 12.31
N SER A 237 28.60 -24.79 13.27
CA SER A 237 28.74 -25.24 14.65
C SER A 237 27.37 -25.62 15.27
N SER A 238 27.31 -26.01 16.54
CA SER A 238 26.04 -26.24 17.25
C SER A 238 25.12 -25.01 17.29
N GLN A 239 25.70 -23.82 17.24
CA GLN A 239 25.00 -22.53 17.21
C GLN A 239 25.40 -21.73 15.95
N PHE A 240 24.58 -20.76 15.54
CA PHE A 240 25.04 -19.80 14.53
C PHE A 240 26.13 -18.91 15.12
N THR A 241 27.05 -18.43 14.29
CA THR A 241 27.92 -17.31 14.63
C THR A 241 27.74 -16.17 13.64
N LEU A 242 27.99 -14.93 14.09
CA LEU A 242 27.96 -13.73 13.28
C LEU A 242 29.09 -12.81 13.76
N GLU A 243 29.90 -12.27 12.85
CA GLU A 243 31.12 -11.52 13.18
C GLU A 243 32.05 -12.31 14.12
N GLY A 244 32.13 -13.64 13.93
CA GLY A 244 32.91 -14.58 14.73
C GLY A 244 32.39 -14.85 16.15
N LYS A 245 31.18 -14.41 16.51
CA LYS A 245 30.60 -14.54 17.86
C LYS A 245 29.32 -15.37 17.84
N PRO A 246 29.02 -16.16 18.89
CA PRO A 246 27.74 -16.85 19.01
C PRO A 246 26.55 -15.90 18.85
N PHE A 247 25.61 -16.28 17.98
CA PHE A 247 24.44 -15.48 17.64
C PHE A 247 23.20 -16.38 17.64
N ARG A 248 22.12 -15.95 18.31
CA ARG A 248 20.82 -16.62 18.25
C ARG A 248 19.84 -15.73 17.52
N ILE A 249 19.27 -16.22 16.41
CA ILE A 249 18.27 -15.48 15.66
C ILE A 249 16.97 -15.53 16.46
N LEU A 250 16.53 -14.35 16.91
CA LEU A 250 15.20 -14.11 17.47
C LEU A 250 14.47 -13.27 16.42
N GLY A 251 13.86 -13.98 15.47
CA GLY A 251 13.26 -13.44 14.27
C GLY A 251 11.76 -13.15 14.40
N GLY A 252 11.28 -12.18 13.64
CA GLY A 252 9.85 -12.03 13.39
C GLY A 252 9.55 -11.68 11.94
N SER A 253 8.47 -12.26 11.41
CA SER A 253 7.99 -12.02 10.06
C SER A 253 7.10 -10.77 10.04
N VAL A 254 7.46 -9.79 9.20
CA VAL A 254 6.68 -8.57 8.94
C VAL A 254 6.78 -8.25 7.46
N HIS A 255 5.65 -8.12 6.79
CA HIS A 255 5.59 -7.93 5.33
C HIS A 255 5.33 -6.46 4.99
N TYR A 256 6.32 -5.77 4.42
CA TYR A 256 6.21 -4.34 4.07
C TYR A 256 5.05 -4.06 3.11
N PHE A 257 4.71 -5.01 2.25
CA PHE A 257 3.57 -4.94 1.33
C PHE A 257 2.19 -5.08 2.00
N ARG A 258 2.12 -5.60 3.23
CA ARG A 258 0.91 -5.65 4.08
C ARG A 258 0.78 -4.47 5.06
N VAL A 259 1.79 -3.60 5.14
CA VAL A 259 1.88 -2.49 6.11
C VAL A 259 2.11 -1.17 5.37
N PRO A 260 1.26 -0.12 5.55
CA PRO A 260 1.51 1.18 4.93
C PRO A 260 2.87 1.77 5.34
N LYS A 261 3.65 2.28 4.39
CA LYS A 261 5.04 2.75 4.61
C LYS A 261 5.24 3.68 5.81
N ALA A 262 4.32 4.61 6.04
CA ALA A 262 4.34 5.52 7.19
C ALA A 262 4.07 4.83 8.56
N HIS A 263 4.03 3.50 8.59
CA HIS A 263 3.95 2.66 9.79
C HIS A 263 5.09 1.64 9.91
N TRP A 264 5.95 1.46 8.89
CA TRP A 264 7.06 0.49 8.95
C TRP A 264 7.95 0.70 10.19
N GLU A 265 8.33 1.95 10.47
CA GLU A 265 9.15 2.32 11.64
C GLU A 265 8.47 1.92 12.96
N ASP A 266 7.16 2.18 13.09
CA ASP A 266 6.36 1.80 14.27
C ASP A 266 6.33 0.28 14.48
N ARG A 267 6.13 -0.51 13.41
CA ARG A 267 6.09 -1.98 13.53
C ARG A 267 7.47 -2.58 13.84
N LEU A 268 8.54 -2.04 13.24
CA LEU A 268 9.91 -2.50 13.47
C LEU A 268 10.48 -2.06 14.83
N LEU A 269 10.11 -0.88 15.33
CA LEU A 269 10.41 -0.47 16.72
C LEU A 269 9.71 -1.39 17.72
N LYS A 270 8.48 -1.82 17.46
CA LYS A 270 7.76 -2.80 18.30
C LYS A 270 8.38 -4.19 18.24
N MET A 271 8.81 -4.65 17.06
CA MET A 271 9.63 -5.87 16.92
C MET A 271 10.86 -5.82 17.82
N LYS A 272 11.68 -4.76 17.71
CA LYS A 272 12.88 -4.60 18.52
C LYS A 272 12.57 -4.50 20.02
N ALA A 273 11.50 -3.80 20.39
CA ALA A 273 11.04 -3.72 21.78
C ALA A 273 10.46 -5.05 22.30
N CYS A 274 10.05 -6.00 21.44
CA CYS A 274 9.68 -7.34 21.87
C CYS A 274 10.90 -8.21 22.26
N GLY A 275 12.13 -7.78 21.93
CA GLY A 275 13.33 -8.62 22.06
C GLY A 275 13.59 -9.48 20.83
N LEU A 276 13.11 -9.05 19.66
CA LEU A 276 13.51 -9.64 18.38
C LEU A 276 14.69 -8.85 17.81
N ASN A 277 15.69 -9.57 17.30
CA ASN A 277 16.93 -9.02 16.76
C ASN A 277 17.01 -9.10 15.22
N THR A 278 16.10 -9.85 14.60
CA THR A 278 16.10 -10.15 13.17
C THR A 278 14.70 -9.94 12.58
N LEU A 279 14.65 -9.23 11.44
CA LEU A 279 13.47 -9.07 10.61
C LEU A 279 13.47 -10.12 9.51
N THR A 280 12.36 -10.83 9.34
CA THR A 280 12.14 -11.73 8.20
C THR A 280 11.08 -11.15 7.28
N THR A 281 11.33 -11.14 5.97
CA THR A 281 10.35 -10.58 5.01
C THR A 281 10.42 -11.25 3.64
N TYR A 282 9.26 -11.48 3.05
CA TYR A 282 9.08 -11.97 1.67
C TYR A 282 9.17 -10.85 0.63
N VAL A 283 9.34 -11.19 -0.64
CA VAL A 283 9.25 -10.26 -1.78
C VAL A 283 8.09 -10.67 -2.72
N PRO A 284 7.04 -9.84 -2.89
CA PRO A 284 5.89 -10.17 -3.73
C PRO A 284 6.15 -9.82 -5.19
N TRP A 285 6.66 -10.79 -5.98
CA TRP A 285 6.95 -10.59 -7.42
C TRP A 285 5.75 -9.99 -8.17
N ASN A 286 4.51 -10.39 -7.88
CA ASN A 286 3.30 -9.89 -8.51
C ASN A 286 3.00 -8.38 -8.28
N LEU A 287 3.55 -7.76 -7.24
CA LEU A 287 3.52 -6.30 -7.06
C LEU A 287 4.78 -5.61 -7.63
N HIS A 288 5.92 -6.29 -7.64
CA HIS A 288 7.16 -5.74 -8.20
C HIS A 288 7.24 -5.82 -9.73
N GLU A 289 6.53 -6.72 -10.39
CA GLU A 289 6.39 -6.85 -11.85
C GLU A 289 4.93 -7.13 -12.24
N PRO A 290 3.99 -6.18 -12.01
CA PRO A 290 2.56 -6.38 -12.24
C PRO A 290 2.20 -6.54 -13.73
N GLU A 291 3.09 -6.07 -14.61
CA GLU A 291 3.06 -6.20 -16.07
C GLU A 291 4.50 -6.57 -16.52
N ARG A 292 4.68 -7.54 -17.43
CA ARG A 292 5.99 -8.13 -17.75
C ARG A 292 6.98 -7.07 -18.24
N GLY A 293 8.14 -6.99 -17.61
CA GLY A 293 9.19 -6.00 -17.86
C GLY A 293 8.97 -4.63 -17.22
N LEU A 294 7.83 -4.37 -16.58
CA LEU A 294 7.54 -3.10 -15.90
C LEU A 294 7.68 -3.27 -14.39
N PHE A 295 8.82 -2.82 -13.86
CA PHE A 295 9.19 -3.03 -12.46
C PHE A 295 8.90 -1.84 -11.55
N ASP A 296 8.25 -2.07 -10.41
CA ASP A 296 8.01 -1.06 -9.37
C ASP A 296 8.74 -1.39 -8.06
N PHE A 297 9.36 -0.36 -7.49
CA PHE A 297 10.07 -0.36 -6.20
C PHE A 297 9.85 1.00 -5.49
N GLN A 298 8.69 1.64 -5.66
CA GLN A 298 8.37 2.98 -5.14
C GLN A 298 7.25 2.95 -4.09
N ASP A 299 7.03 4.08 -3.40
CA ASP A 299 6.09 4.20 -2.27
C ASP A 299 6.22 3.02 -1.30
N HIS A 300 5.21 2.15 -1.22
CA HIS A 300 5.11 0.99 -0.32
C HIS A 300 5.77 -0.29 -0.87
N LEU A 301 6.40 -0.22 -2.05
CA LEU A 301 7.25 -1.27 -2.65
C LEU A 301 8.75 -0.91 -2.58
N ASP A 302 9.10 0.15 -1.86
CA ASP A 302 10.48 0.57 -1.61
C ASP A 302 11.19 -0.38 -0.63
N LEU A 303 11.57 -1.55 -1.14
CA LEU A 303 12.35 -2.58 -0.42
C LEU A 303 13.71 -2.03 0.02
N GLU A 304 14.37 -1.22 -0.81
CA GLU A 304 15.66 -0.59 -0.48
C GLU A 304 15.52 0.32 0.75
N GLY A 305 14.47 1.14 0.82
CA GLY A 305 14.11 1.93 2.01
C GLY A 305 13.69 1.08 3.23
N TYR A 306 13.01 -0.05 3.03
CA TYR A 306 12.63 -0.95 4.13
C TYR A 306 13.85 -1.66 4.74
N LEU A 307 14.79 -2.12 3.90
CA LEU A 307 16.08 -2.68 4.32
C LEU A 307 16.95 -1.63 5.00
N SER A 308 16.99 -0.40 4.47
CA SER A 308 17.68 0.74 5.08
C SER A 308 17.15 1.02 6.49
N LEU A 309 15.83 1.03 6.67
CA LEU A 309 15.17 1.24 7.96
C LEU A 309 15.46 0.12 8.96
N ALA A 310 15.51 -1.14 8.52
CA ALA A 310 15.92 -2.26 9.38
C ALA A 310 17.36 -2.08 9.89
N ALA A 311 18.28 -1.63 9.03
CA ALA A 311 19.66 -1.32 9.39
C ALA A 311 19.77 -0.11 10.34
N GLU A 312 19.03 0.98 10.09
CA GLU A 312 18.98 2.16 10.97
C GLU A 312 18.44 1.81 12.37
N LEU A 313 17.49 0.88 12.45
CA LEU A 313 16.98 0.34 13.71
C LEU A 313 17.89 -0.74 14.32
N GLY A 314 18.98 -1.15 13.65
CA GLY A 314 19.91 -2.17 14.14
C GLY A 314 19.31 -3.58 14.21
N LEU A 315 18.35 -3.89 13.34
CA LEU A 315 17.86 -5.25 13.11
C LEU A 315 18.69 -5.90 12.01
N ARG A 316 18.99 -7.19 12.15
CA ARG A 316 19.47 -8.01 11.02
C ARG A 316 18.27 -8.40 10.13
N VAL A 317 18.52 -8.87 8.92
CA VAL A 317 17.47 -9.28 7.98
C VAL A 317 17.72 -10.69 7.44
N ILE A 318 16.66 -11.50 7.39
CA ILE A 318 16.56 -12.71 6.57
C ILE A 318 15.61 -12.39 5.42
N LEU A 319 16.14 -12.35 4.19
CA LEU A 319 15.36 -12.01 3.01
C LEU A 319 14.83 -13.29 2.36
N ARG A 320 13.53 -13.33 2.05
CA ARG A 320 12.89 -14.46 1.37
C ARG A 320 12.42 -14.00 -0.04
N PRO A 321 13.33 -13.94 -1.03
CA PRO A 321 13.10 -13.31 -2.34
C PRO A 321 12.12 -14.05 -3.26
N GLY A 322 11.70 -15.27 -2.89
CA GLY A 322 10.82 -16.09 -3.70
C GLY A 322 11.59 -17.00 -4.68
N PRO A 323 11.16 -17.13 -5.95
CA PRO A 323 10.19 -16.27 -6.66
C PRO A 323 8.73 -16.51 -6.24
N TYR A 324 8.42 -17.69 -5.71
CA TYR A 324 7.17 -18.02 -5.04
C TYR A 324 7.35 -17.86 -3.52
N ILE A 325 6.35 -17.31 -2.84
CA ILE A 325 6.38 -16.99 -1.41
C ILE A 325 5.22 -17.59 -0.59
N CYS A 326 4.23 -18.23 -1.23
CA CYS A 326 2.97 -18.67 -0.58
C CYS A 326 2.27 -17.51 0.17
N ALA A 327 2.51 -17.40 1.49
CA ALA A 327 2.20 -16.27 2.36
C ALA A 327 0.76 -15.74 2.30
N GLU A 328 -0.23 -16.60 2.06
CA GLU A 328 -1.66 -16.26 1.96
C GLU A 328 -1.99 -15.19 0.89
N TRP A 329 -1.14 -15.07 -0.12
CA TRP A 329 -1.14 -13.98 -1.11
C TRP A 329 -1.54 -14.46 -2.51
N ASP A 330 -2.11 -13.61 -3.38
CA ASP A 330 -2.59 -14.02 -4.71
C ASP A 330 -1.49 -14.75 -5.51
N LEU A 331 -1.80 -15.98 -5.95
CA LEU A 331 -0.90 -16.91 -6.67
C LEU A 331 0.43 -17.18 -5.97
N GLY A 332 0.48 -17.06 -4.64
CA GLY A 332 1.70 -17.23 -3.86
C GLY A 332 2.77 -16.19 -4.19
N GLY A 333 2.36 -14.99 -4.60
CA GLY A 333 3.27 -13.91 -5.02
C GLY A 333 3.69 -13.95 -6.49
N LEU A 334 3.32 -14.98 -7.26
CA LEU A 334 3.68 -15.07 -8.68
C LEU A 334 2.78 -14.16 -9.53
N PRO A 335 3.32 -13.43 -10.53
CA PRO A 335 2.52 -12.55 -11.38
C PRO A 335 1.59 -13.33 -12.32
N SER A 336 0.31 -12.97 -12.33
CA SER A 336 -0.71 -13.66 -13.13
C SER A 336 -0.50 -13.63 -14.66
N TRP A 337 0.34 -12.72 -15.18
CA TRP A 337 0.69 -12.72 -16.61
C TRP A 337 1.48 -13.96 -17.03
N LEU A 338 2.09 -14.72 -16.10
CA LEU A 338 2.68 -16.04 -16.36
C LEU A 338 1.65 -17.03 -16.91
N LEU A 339 0.41 -16.96 -16.42
CA LEU A 339 -0.68 -17.87 -16.81
C LEU A 339 -1.24 -17.59 -18.22
N ARG A 340 -0.72 -16.57 -18.92
CA ARG A 340 -1.02 -16.35 -20.35
C ARG A 340 -0.44 -17.43 -21.24
N ASP A 341 0.71 -17.99 -20.86
CA ASP A 341 1.15 -19.23 -21.48
C ASP A 341 0.22 -20.36 -21.01
N LYS A 342 -0.48 -20.96 -21.98
CA LYS A 342 -1.36 -22.12 -21.78
C LYS A 342 -0.60 -23.38 -21.32
N ASN A 343 0.70 -23.45 -21.57
CA ASN A 343 1.58 -24.56 -21.23
C ASN A 343 2.37 -24.32 -19.93
N MET A 344 2.15 -23.19 -19.26
CA MET A 344 2.93 -22.76 -18.07
C MET A 344 2.94 -23.84 -16.98
N LYS A 345 4.14 -24.09 -16.43
CA LYS A 345 4.38 -24.95 -15.26
C LYS A 345 5.12 -24.14 -14.20
N LEU A 346 4.38 -23.57 -13.27
CA LEU A 346 4.92 -22.73 -12.20
C LEU A 346 5.80 -23.58 -11.27
N ARG A 347 6.89 -22.98 -10.75
CA ARG A 347 7.85 -23.64 -9.83
C ARG A 347 8.46 -24.92 -10.43
N THR A 348 8.92 -24.85 -11.68
CA THR A 348 9.66 -25.92 -12.39
C THR A 348 10.75 -25.31 -13.28
N THR A 349 11.61 -26.14 -13.88
CA THR A 349 12.62 -25.77 -14.88
C THR A 349 12.05 -25.36 -16.24
N TYR A 350 10.72 -25.32 -16.41
CA TYR A 350 10.06 -24.92 -17.67
C TYR A 350 10.59 -23.56 -18.18
N PRO A 351 11.11 -23.47 -19.43
CA PRO A 351 11.80 -22.26 -19.92
C PRO A 351 11.01 -20.96 -19.77
N GLY A 352 9.70 -20.98 -20.06
CA GLY A 352 8.85 -19.79 -19.92
C GLY A 352 8.68 -19.31 -18.46
N PHE A 353 8.93 -20.17 -17.47
CA PHE A 353 8.98 -19.80 -16.05
C PHE A 353 10.39 -19.38 -15.64
N THR A 354 11.43 -20.13 -16.00
CA THR A 354 12.82 -19.84 -15.61
C THR A 354 13.33 -18.53 -16.21
N GLU A 355 13.05 -18.25 -17.49
CA GLU A 355 13.34 -16.93 -18.11
C GLU A 355 12.69 -15.76 -17.37
N ALA A 356 11.47 -15.96 -16.86
CA ALA A 356 10.73 -14.94 -16.12
C ALA A 356 11.32 -14.73 -14.72
N VAL A 357 11.68 -15.81 -14.02
CA VAL A 357 12.40 -15.75 -12.74
C VAL A 357 13.76 -15.07 -12.92
N ASP A 358 14.51 -15.40 -13.96
CA ASP A 358 15.81 -14.80 -14.28
C ASP A 358 15.71 -13.29 -14.53
N SER A 359 14.64 -12.84 -15.22
CA SER A 359 14.32 -11.42 -15.43
C SER A 359 14.04 -10.71 -14.10
N PHE A 360 13.15 -11.26 -13.28
CA PHE A 360 12.80 -10.72 -11.97
C PHE A 360 13.99 -10.65 -11.02
N PHE A 361 14.73 -11.75 -10.86
CA PHE A 361 15.91 -11.80 -10.02
C PHE A 361 17.02 -10.87 -10.52
N HIS A 362 17.18 -10.64 -11.83
CA HIS A 362 18.14 -9.63 -12.32
C HIS A 362 17.79 -8.22 -11.82
N GLN A 363 16.50 -7.86 -11.69
CA GLN A 363 16.08 -6.58 -11.15
C GLN A 363 16.09 -6.52 -9.62
N LEU A 364 15.62 -7.57 -8.96
CA LEU A 364 15.56 -7.65 -7.50
C LEU A 364 16.95 -7.74 -6.89
N ILE A 365 17.76 -8.72 -7.30
CA ILE A 365 19.03 -9.03 -6.63
C ILE A 365 20.03 -7.87 -6.81
N LYS A 366 20.02 -7.19 -7.96
CA LYS A 366 20.80 -5.96 -8.20
C LYS A 366 20.55 -4.86 -7.14
N ARG A 367 19.33 -4.76 -6.60
CA ARG A 367 18.94 -3.81 -5.54
C ARG A 367 19.20 -4.35 -4.14
N VAL A 368 19.17 -5.67 -3.96
CA VAL A 368 19.44 -6.37 -2.70
C VAL A 368 20.93 -6.46 -2.38
N VAL A 369 21.80 -6.63 -3.38
CA VAL A 369 23.26 -6.84 -3.20
C VAL A 369 23.94 -5.81 -2.29
N PRO A 370 23.66 -4.49 -2.37
CA PRO A 370 24.21 -3.48 -1.45
C PRO A 370 23.80 -3.64 0.02
N TYR A 371 22.73 -4.37 0.32
CA TYR A 371 22.18 -4.57 1.66
C TYR A 371 22.65 -5.87 2.34
N GLN A 372 23.53 -6.62 1.69
CA GLN A 372 24.19 -7.80 2.26
C GLN A 372 25.20 -7.43 3.36
N HIS A 373 25.33 -8.27 4.39
CA HIS A 373 26.27 -8.05 5.50
C HIS A 373 27.72 -7.95 5.01
N SER A 374 28.12 -8.79 4.04
CA SER A 374 29.38 -8.72 3.29
C SER A 374 29.62 -7.41 2.51
N LYS A 375 28.65 -6.48 2.49
CA LYS A 375 28.74 -5.10 1.96
C LYS A 375 28.46 -4.03 3.02
N GLY A 376 28.31 -4.42 4.29
CA GLY A 376 27.98 -3.55 5.43
C GLY A 376 26.48 -3.35 5.69
N GLY A 377 25.61 -4.11 5.02
CA GLY A 377 24.15 -4.03 5.18
C GLY A 377 23.59 -4.97 6.28
N PRO A 378 22.25 -5.01 6.42
CA PRO A 378 21.58 -5.79 7.46
C PRO A 378 21.30 -7.25 7.09
N ILE A 379 21.31 -7.63 5.80
CA ILE A 379 20.92 -8.97 5.36
C ILE A 379 22.02 -9.96 5.72
N ILE A 380 21.67 -10.96 6.54
CA ILE A 380 22.59 -11.99 7.04
C ILE A 380 22.30 -13.39 6.46
N ALA A 381 21.12 -13.60 5.87
CA ALA A 381 20.77 -14.82 5.14
C ALA A 381 19.71 -14.55 4.06
N VAL A 382 19.66 -15.43 3.06
CA VAL A 382 18.72 -15.37 1.94
C VAL A 382 18.10 -16.75 1.71
N GLN A 383 16.77 -16.83 1.65
CA GLN A 383 16.08 -18.09 1.37
C GLN A 383 16.04 -18.42 -0.13
N VAL A 384 16.24 -19.70 -0.45
CA VAL A 384 16.03 -20.30 -1.77
C VAL A 384 14.59 -20.84 -1.84
N GLU A 385 13.75 -20.28 -2.74
CA GLU A 385 12.35 -20.71 -2.94
C GLU A 385 11.50 -20.61 -1.65
N ASN A 386 10.40 -21.36 -1.51
CA ASN A 386 9.66 -21.50 -0.24
C ASN A 386 8.81 -22.77 -0.16
N GLU A 387 9.02 -23.60 0.86
CA GLU A 387 8.30 -24.86 1.10
C GLU A 387 8.19 -25.71 -0.17
N TYR A 388 9.34 -26.01 -0.79
CA TYR A 388 9.34 -26.67 -2.09
C TYR A 388 8.96 -28.16 -2.00
N GLY A 389 9.24 -28.81 -0.88
CA GLY A 389 8.84 -30.19 -0.63
C GLY A 389 7.32 -30.40 -0.62
N SER A 390 6.54 -29.36 -0.30
CA SER A 390 5.07 -29.38 -0.44
C SER A 390 4.59 -29.54 -1.90
N TYR A 391 5.46 -29.24 -2.85
CA TYR A 391 5.14 -29.15 -4.28
C TYR A 391 5.90 -30.21 -5.10
N ALA A 392 7.23 -30.21 -5.02
CA ALA A 392 8.14 -31.25 -5.50
C ALA A 392 7.78 -31.85 -6.87
N LYS A 393 7.43 -30.99 -7.86
CA LYS A 393 7.11 -31.43 -9.24
C LYS A 393 8.36 -31.67 -10.11
N ASP A 394 9.50 -31.13 -9.69
CA ASP A 394 10.74 -31.03 -10.48
C ASP A 394 11.95 -31.03 -9.52
N THR A 395 12.94 -31.89 -9.75
CA THR A 395 14.12 -32.07 -8.88
C THR A 395 15.30 -31.15 -9.22
N GLU A 396 15.33 -30.56 -10.41
CA GLU A 396 16.42 -29.68 -10.87
C GLU A 396 16.14 -28.21 -10.52
N TYR A 397 14.86 -27.83 -10.43
CA TYR A 397 14.40 -26.47 -10.18
C TYR A 397 15.01 -25.80 -8.93
N MET A 398 15.16 -26.50 -7.80
CA MET A 398 15.78 -25.91 -6.60
C MET A 398 17.26 -25.54 -6.81
N SER A 399 17.98 -26.33 -7.61
CA SER A 399 19.35 -25.99 -7.99
C SER A 399 19.38 -24.76 -8.91
N PHE A 400 18.45 -24.66 -9.85
CA PHE A 400 18.29 -23.46 -10.68
C PHE A 400 18.04 -22.20 -9.84
N ILE A 401 17.11 -22.21 -8.86
CA ILE A 401 16.84 -21.05 -8.00
C ILE A 401 18.07 -20.66 -7.17
N LYS A 402 18.79 -21.65 -6.62
CA LYS A 402 20.02 -21.42 -5.85
C LYS A 402 21.11 -20.75 -6.71
N GLU A 403 21.42 -21.31 -7.88
CA GLU A 403 22.42 -20.74 -8.78
C GLU A 403 21.98 -19.39 -9.37
N ALA A 404 20.67 -19.17 -9.59
CA ALA A 404 20.13 -17.89 -10.04
C ALA A 404 20.31 -16.76 -9.00
N LEU A 405 20.37 -17.07 -7.70
CA LEU A 405 20.72 -16.12 -6.63
C LEU A 405 22.24 -15.90 -6.56
N LEU A 406 23.04 -16.97 -6.53
CA LEU A 406 24.50 -16.92 -6.41
C LEU A 406 25.15 -16.17 -7.58
N SER A 407 24.79 -16.51 -8.82
CA SER A 407 25.30 -15.88 -10.04
C SER A 407 25.00 -14.38 -10.16
N ARG A 408 24.00 -13.89 -9.41
CA ARG A 408 23.62 -12.46 -9.33
C ARG A 408 24.27 -11.72 -8.16
N GLY A 409 25.16 -12.38 -7.42
CA GLY A 409 25.97 -11.78 -6.37
C GLY A 409 25.42 -11.91 -4.95
N ILE A 410 24.49 -12.84 -4.70
CA ILE A 410 24.19 -13.24 -3.32
C ILE A 410 25.37 -14.04 -2.76
N THR A 411 25.87 -13.63 -1.60
CA THR A 411 27.04 -14.22 -0.91
C THR A 411 26.81 -14.48 0.59
N GLU A 412 25.63 -14.11 1.12
CA GLU A 412 25.22 -14.46 2.49
C GLU A 412 24.76 -15.91 2.61
N LEU A 413 24.54 -16.40 3.84
CA LEU A 413 24.07 -17.76 4.08
C LEU A 413 22.77 -18.04 3.31
N LEU A 414 22.79 -19.07 2.46
CA LEU A 414 21.59 -19.59 1.83
C LEU A 414 20.87 -20.57 2.76
N LEU A 415 19.54 -20.56 2.73
CA LEU A 415 18.71 -21.51 3.46
C LEU A 415 17.46 -21.93 2.66
N THR A 416 16.86 -23.07 2.99
CA THR A 416 15.50 -23.47 2.58
C THR A 416 14.60 -23.58 3.81
N SER A 417 13.28 -23.59 3.63
CA SER A 417 12.32 -23.78 4.73
C SER A 417 11.15 -24.65 4.32
N ASP A 418 10.91 -25.74 5.04
CA ASP A 418 9.84 -26.70 4.76
C ASP A 418 9.22 -27.24 6.07
N ASN A 419 7.98 -27.73 5.98
CA ASN A 419 7.41 -28.54 7.06
C ASN A 419 8.04 -29.95 7.09
N GLN A 420 7.75 -30.72 8.15
CA GLN A 420 8.36 -32.04 8.38
C GLN A 420 8.27 -33.01 7.19
N ASP A 421 7.16 -33.03 6.46
CA ASP A 421 6.99 -33.92 5.30
C ASP A 421 7.72 -33.39 4.07
N GLY A 422 7.81 -32.05 3.93
CA GLY A 422 8.49 -31.36 2.85
C GLY A 422 10.01 -31.43 2.91
N LEU A 423 10.64 -31.42 4.10
CA LEU A 423 12.10 -31.35 4.27
C LEU A 423 12.87 -32.33 3.34
N LYS A 424 12.40 -33.58 3.25
CA LYS A 424 13.00 -34.65 2.42
C LYS A 424 13.08 -34.35 0.91
N LEU A 425 12.36 -33.34 0.43
CA LEU A 425 12.22 -32.97 -0.99
C LEU A 425 12.40 -31.45 -1.25
N GLY A 426 12.51 -30.63 -0.19
CA GLY A 426 12.67 -29.18 -0.27
C GLY A 426 14.09 -28.67 -0.06
N GLY A 427 15.01 -29.52 0.41
CA GLY A 427 16.44 -29.19 0.56
C GLY A 427 17.17 -28.90 -0.76
N VAL A 428 18.31 -28.19 -0.67
CA VAL A 428 19.25 -28.03 -1.80
C VAL A 428 20.68 -27.93 -1.29
N ASN A 429 21.59 -28.67 -1.94
CA ASN A 429 23.01 -28.73 -1.52
C ASN A 429 23.68 -27.34 -1.62
N GLY A 430 24.24 -26.89 -0.49
CA GLY A 430 24.83 -25.56 -0.31
C GLY A 430 23.92 -24.54 0.39
N ALA A 431 22.72 -24.94 0.82
CA ALA A 431 21.84 -24.16 1.69
C ALA A 431 21.60 -24.89 3.02
N LEU A 432 21.37 -24.15 4.11
CA LEU A 432 20.93 -24.69 5.39
C LEU A 432 19.42 -25.02 5.32
N GLU A 433 19.01 -26.21 5.73
CA GLU A 433 17.58 -26.54 5.76
C GLU A 433 16.95 -26.00 7.06
N THR A 434 15.67 -25.61 7.05
CA THR A 434 14.98 -25.11 8.25
C THR A 434 13.55 -25.61 8.32
N ILE A 435 12.99 -25.73 9.53
CA ILE A 435 11.66 -26.32 9.72
C ILE A 435 10.57 -25.26 9.94
N ASN A 436 9.36 -25.56 9.46
CA ASN A 436 8.15 -24.80 9.71
C ASN A 436 7.14 -25.63 10.53
N PHE A 437 6.60 -25.09 11.63
CA PHE A 437 5.55 -25.74 12.44
C PHE A 437 4.81 -24.79 13.39
N GLN A 438 3.63 -25.21 13.87
CA GLN A 438 2.91 -24.58 14.99
C GLN A 438 3.08 -25.33 16.32
N LYS A 439 3.06 -26.67 16.28
CA LYS A 439 3.22 -27.53 17.46
C LYS A 439 4.50 -28.35 17.29
N LEU A 440 5.28 -28.50 18.36
CA LEU A 440 6.54 -29.27 18.33
C LEU A 440 6.27 -30.74 18.01
N ASN A 441 6.96 -31.29 17.00
CA ASN A 441 6.96 -32.72 16.72
C ASN A 441 8.35 -33.32 16.95
N PRO A 442 8.53 -34.24 17.93
CA PRO A 442 9.80 -34.92 18.15
C PRO A 442 10.40 -35.58 16.90
N ALA A 443 9.58 -36.09 15.97
CA ALA A 443 10.08 -36.73 14.76
C ALA A 443 10.73 -35.73 13.78
N GLY A 444 10.18 -34.52 13.65
CA GLY A 444 10.82 -33.43 12.87
C GLY A 444 12.05 -32.87 13.58
N MET A 445 12.04 -32.82 14.91
CA MET A 445 13.17 -32.39 15.72
C MET A 445 14.36 -33.35 15.64
N ASN A 446 14.13 -34.66 15.73
CA ASN A 446 15.18 -35.67 15.59
C ASN A 446 15.80 -35.64 14.19
N TYR A 447 14.97 -35.52 13.14
CA TYR A 447 15.46 -35.44 11.76
C TYR A 447 16.38 -34.22 11.55
N LEU A 448 16.03 -33.05 12.10
CA LEU A 448 16.91 -31.89 12.07
C LEU A 448 18.27 -32.16 12.75
N GLU A 449 18.30 -32.89 13.87
CA GLU A 449 19.53 -33.22 14.58
C GLU A 449 20.42 -34.23 13.84
N GLU A 450 19.83 -35.08 13.00
CA GLU A 450 20.53 -36.01 12.12
C GLU A 450 21.16 -35.29 10.91
N ILE A 451 20.46 -34.34 10.28
CA ILE A 451 20.94 -33.71 9.04
C ILE A 451 21.91 -32.54 9.26
N GLN A 452 21.77 -31.74 10.33
CA GLN A 452 22.57 -30.51 10.48
C GLN A 452 22.59 -29.91 11.89
N LYS A 453 23.57 -29.03 12.14
CA LYS A 453 23.53 -28.01 13.20
C LYS A 453 24.15 -26.72 12.63
N PRO A 454 23.68 -25.52 12.99
CA PRO A 454 22.67 -25.20 14.00
C PRO A 454 21.22 -25.48 13.59
N LYS A 455 20.32 -25.57 14.57
CA LYS A 455 18.87 -25.75 14.36
C LYS A 455 18.13 -24.41 14.28
N MET A 456 17.21 -24.26 13.33
CA MET A 456 16.29 -23.12 13.24
C MET A 456 14.87 -23.50 12.84
N VAL A 457 13.89 -22.87 13.49
CA VAL A 457 12.49 -22.80 13.01
C VAL A 457 12.33 -21.53 12.18
N MET A 458 12.04 -21.64 10.88
CA MET A 458 11.91 -20.47 9.99
C MET A 458 10.48 -19.93 9.93
N GLU A 459 9.47 -20.78 10.05
CA GLU A 459 8.11 -20.35 10.35
C GLU A 459 7.60 -21.07 11.59
N TYR A 460 7.70 -20.40 12.74
CA TYR A 460 6.90 -20.74 13.89
C TYR A 460 5.52 -20.08 13.73
N TRP A 461 4.49 -20.86 13.41
CA TRP A 461 3.15 -20.35 13.10
C TRP A 461 2.41 -19.88 14.38
N SER A 462 2.62 -18.64 14.80
CA SER A 462 2.18 -18.09 16.10
C SER A 462 0.66 -17.81 16.21
N GLY A 463 -0.08 -18.07 15.15
CA GLY A 463 -1.53 -17.97 15.00
C GLY A 463 -1.93 -18.52 13.63
N TRP A 464 -3.04 -18.06 13.03
CA TRP A 464 -3.47 -18.55 11.70
C TRP A 464 -4.32 -17.53 10.93
N PHE A 465 -4.55 -17.80 9.64
CA PHE A 465 -5.32 -16.94 8.74
C PHE A 465 -6.79 -17.36 8.61
N ASP A 466 -7.67 -16.41 8.26
CA ASP A 466 -9.10 -16.68 8.11
C ASP A 466 -9.55 -16.81 6.64
N LEU A 467 -10.65 -17.54 6.46
CA LEU A 467 -11.33 -17.78 5.18
C LEU A 467 -12.75 -17.20 5.23
N TRP A 468 -13.24 -16.64 4.13
CA TRP A 468 -14.62 -16.16 4.06
C TRP A 468 -15.62 -17.31 4.27
N GLY A 469 -16.61 -17.10 5.14
CA GLY A 469 -17.56 -18.13 5.60
C GLY A 469 -17.00 -19.10 6.64
N GLY A 470 -15.80 -18.86 7.17
CA GLY A 470 -15.22 -19.56 8.31
C GLY A 470 -15.48 -18.87 9.65
N LEU A 471 -14.76 -19.32 10.68
CA LEU A 471 -14.63 -18.65 11.98
C LEU A 471 -13.25 -17.98 12.07
N HIS A 472 -13.09 -17.01 12.96
CA HIS A 472 -11.82 -16.33 13.24
C HIS A 472 -10.92 -17.23 14.10
N HIS A 473 -9.73 -17.59 13.61
CA HIS A 473 -8.83 -18.49 14.34
C HIS A 473 -8.14 -17.77 15.49
N LEU A 474 -8.25 -18.33 16.70
CA LEU A 474 -7.56 -17.82 17.89
C LEU A 474 -6.86 -18.96 18.63
N PHE A 475 -5.63 -18.69 19.09
CA PHE A 475 -4.77 -19.64 19.78
C PHE A 475 -4.35 -19.08 21.16
N PRO A 476 -4.43 -19.89 22.24
CA PRO A 476 -3.98 -19.46 23.57
C PRO A 476 -2.55 -18.92 23.54
N ALA A 477 -2.32 -17.81 24.25
CA ALA A 477 -1.02 -17.19 24.30
C ALA A 477 -0.02 -18.04 25.11
N GLU A 478 -0.55 -18.82 26.04
CA GLU A 478 0.12 -19.72 26.97
C GLU A 478 0.72 -20.93 26.23
N ASP A 479 -0.03 -21.57 25.34
CA ASP A 479 0.45 -22.69 24.50
C ASP A 479 1.57 -22.24 23.57
N MET A 480 1.39 -21.07 22.94
CA MET A 480 2.43 -20.45 22.12
C MET A 480 3.71 -20.19 22.93
N VAL A 481 3.58 -19.67 24.15
CA VAL A 481 4.72 -19.42 25.05
C VAL A 481 5.38 -20.73 25.49
N ALA A 482 4.63 -21.79 25.75
CA ALA A 482 5.17 -23.10 26.10
C ALA A 482 6.03 -23.68 24.96
N VAL A 483 5.54 -23.63 23.72
CA VAL A 483 6.28 -24.09 22.55
C VAL A 483 7.54 -23.25 22.30
N VAL A 484 7.44 -21.91 22.31
CA VAL A 484 8.60 -21.02 22.13
C VAL A 484 9.63 -21.19 23.24
N THR A 485 9.20 -21.42 24.49
CA THR A 485 10.11 -21.71 25.62
C THR A 485 10.91 -22.99 25.37
N GLU A 486 10.28 -24.05 24.86
CA GLU A 486 10.96 -25.32 24.58
C GLU A 486 11.94 -25.22 23.40
N ILE A 487 11.57 -24.52 22.32
CA ILE A 487 12.47 -24.18 21.20
C ILE A 487 13.75 -23.48 21.73
N LEU A 488 13.59 -22.52 22.64
CA LEU A 488 14.71 -21.77 23.21
C LEU A 488 15.58 -22.57 24.20
N LYS A 489 15.02 -23.56 24.91
CA LYS A 489 15.80 -24.52 25.73
C LYS A 489 16.70 -25.40 24.87
N GLN A 490 16.22 -25.83 23.71
CA GLN A 490 16.96 -26.68 22.76
C GLN A 490 17.97 -25.87 21.92
N GLU A 491 18.37 -24.70 22.41
CA GLU A 491 19.28 -23.72 21.82
C GLU A 491 18.95 -23.20 20.42
N MET A 492 17.76 -23.51 19.91
CA MET A 492 17.38 -23.21 18.53
C MET A 492 17.25 -21.71 18.29
N SER A 493 17.46 -21.34 17.03
CA SER A 493 16.95 -20.08 16.49
C SER A 493 15.48 -20.21 16.09
N ILE A 494 14.74 -19.10 16.13
CA ILE A 494 13.30 -19.05 15.84
C ILE A 494 12.97 -17.81 15.03
N ASN A 495 12.03 -17.94 14.08
CA ASN A 495 11.37 -16.80 13.45
C ASN A 495 9.84 -16.94 13.60
N LEU A 496 9.21 -15.93 14.23
CA LEU A 496 7.76 -15.90 14.45
C LEU A 496 7.02 -15.56 13.15
N TYR A 497 6.10 -16.41 12.71
CA TYR A 497 5.28 -16.21 11.52
C TYR A 497 3.78 -16.19 11.93
N MET A 498 3.06 -15.09 11.87
CA MET A 498 3.50 -13.70 11.71
C MET A 498 3.81 -13.05 13.06
N PHE A 499 4.89 -12.25 13.15
CA PHE A 499 5.05 -11.33 14.27
C PHE A 499 4.07 -10.14 14.16
N HIS A 500 3.87 -9.66 12.93
CA HIS A 500 2.81 -8.70 12.58
C HIS A 500 2.37 -8.97 11.14
N GLY A 501 1.14 -9.45 10.96
CA GLY A 501 0.63 -9.82 9.63
C GLY A 501 0.20 -8.61 8.79
N GLY A 502 -0.68 -7.75 9.31
CA GLY A 502 -1.17 -6.55 8.62
C GLY A 502 -2.45 -6.79 7.81
N THR A 503 -2.52 -6.30 6.57
CA THR A 503 -3.74 -6.35 5.73
C THR A 503 -3.45 -6.82 4.30
N ASN A 504 -4.30 -7.68 3.76
CA ASN A 504 -4.36 -8.07 2.33
C ASN A 504 -5.07 -6.98 1.50
N PHE A 505 -4.48 -5.77 1.42
CA PHE A 505 -5.12 -4.63 0.75
C PHE A 505 -5.54 -4.94 -0.71
N GLY A 506 -6.72 -4.46 -1.10
CA GLY A 506 -7.24 -4.58 -2.45
C GLY A 506 -7.64 -6.01 -2.85
N PHE A 507 -6.95 -6.59 -3.82
CA PHE A 507 -7.25 -7.92 -4.36
C PHE A 507 -6.13 -8.94 -4.10
N MET A 508 -5.26 -8.65 -3.14
CA MET A 508 -4.04 -9.44 -2.89
C MET A 508 -4.26 -10.68 -2.01
N ASN A 509 -5.49 -10.89 -1.53
CA ASN A 509 -5.87 -12.10 -0.80
C ASN A 509 -5.74 -13.33 -1.72
N GLY A 510 -5.06 -14.37 -1.26
CA GLY A 510 -5.08 -15.66 -1.95
C GLY A 510 -6.31 -16.50 -1.62
N ALA A 511 -6.25 -17.79 -1.97
CA ALA A 511 -7.28 -18.78 -1.64
C ALA A 511 -6.67 -20.11 -1.20
N ALA A 512 -7.32 -20.80 -0.26
CA ALA A 512 -6.92 -22.12 0.21
C ALA A 512 -7.75 -23.21 -0.49
N ALA A 513 -7.10 -24.25 -1.03
CA ALA A 513 -7.75 -25.39 -1.68
C ALA A 513 -8.28 -26.43 -0.66
N VAL A 514 -9.00 -25.96 0.37
CA VAL A 514 -9.44 -26.79 1.51
C VAL A 514 -10.84 -27.36 1.25
N GLY A 515 -10.85 -28.61 0.80
CA GLY A 515 -12.07 -29.37 0.49
C GLY A 515 -12.53 -29.16 -0.95
N LEU A 516 -12.59 -30.24 -1.73
CA LEU A 516 -13.15 -30.20 -3.08
C LEU A 516 -14.68 -29.92 -3.03
N PRO A 517 -15.25 -29.21 -4.02
CA PRO A 517 -14.67 -28.85 -5.31
C PRO A 517 -14.09 -27.42 -5.41
N ALA A 518 -14.11 -26.61 -4.34
CA ALA A 518 -13.99 -25.16 -4.43
C ALA A 518 -12.86 -24.57 -3.56
N PRO A 519 -11.92 -23.77 -4.12
CA PRO A 519 -11.02 -22.93 -3.33
C PRO A 519 -11.80 -21.93 -2.48
N LYS A 520 -11.43 -21.80 -1.19
CA LYS A 520 -11.99 -20.80 -0.28
C LYS A 520 -11.11 -19.55 -0.27
N PRO A 521 -11.62 -18.36 -0.60
CA PRO A 521 -10.83 -17.13 -0.57
C PRO A 521 -10.52 -16.70 0.87
N MET A 522 -9.29 -16.21 1.08
CA MET A 522 -8.85 -15.65 2.36
C MET A 522 -9.44 -14.26 2.61
N VAL A 523 -9.56 -13.87 3.87
CA VAL A 523 -10.14 -12.56 4.24
C VAL A 523 -9.18 -11.38 3.96
N THR A 524 -9.69 -10.16 4.05
CA THR A 524 -8.91 -8.94 3.79
C THR A 524 -7.99 -8.61 4.96
N SER A 525 -8.42 -8.86 6.20
CA SER A 525 -7.50 -8.80 7.35
C SER A 525 -6.42 -9.88 7.22
N TYR A 526 -5.23 -9.57 7.71
CA TYR A 526 -4.20 -10.55 7.98
C TYR A 526 -3.64 -10.29 9.38
N ASP A 527 -4.53 -10.07 10.35
CA ASP A 527 -4.20 -9.97 11.78
C ASP A 527 -3.39 -11.19 12.27
N TYR A 528 -3.80 -12.37 11.78
CA TYR A 528 -3.15 -13.67 12.01
C TYR A 528 -3.19 -14.14 13.47
N ASP A 529 -3.91 -13.46 14.37
CA ASP A 529 -3.76 -13.62 15.84
C ASP A 529 -2.28 -13.50 16.25
N ALA A 530 -1.61 -12.51 15.66
CA ALA A 530 -0.19 -12.26 15.83
C ALA A 530 0.14 -11.58 17.18
N PRO A 531 1.42 -11.56 17.60
CA PRO A 531 1.89 -10.67 18.66
C PRO A 531 1.50 -9.19 18.45
N LEU A 532 1.48 -8.71 17.21
CA LEU A 532 0.90 -7.41 16.86
C LEU A 532 -0.28 -7.54 15.88
N SER A 533 -1.44 -7.05 16.32
CA SER A 533 -2.70 -7.04 15.54
C SER A 533 -2.58 -6.33 14.19
N GLU A 534 -3.58 -6.43 13.31
CA GLU A 534 -3.66 -5.73 12.02
C GLU A 534 -3.32 -4.21 12.13
N ALA A 535 -3.83 -3.54 13.17
CA ALA A 535 -3.55 -2.12 13.43
C ALA A 535 -2.20 -1.86 14.16
N GLY A 536 -1.48 -2.91 14.54
CA GLY A 536 -0.19 -2.85 15.24
C GLY A 536 -0.30 -2.65 16.76
N ASP A 537 -1.34 -3.20 17.41
CA ASP A 537 -1.50 -3.15 18.87
C ASP A 537 -0.80 -4.31 19.58
N TYR A 538 -0.44 -4.11 20.85
CA TYR A 538 0.13 -5.15 21.71
C TYR A 538 -0.92 -6.14 22.21
N THR A 539 -0.88 -7.38 21.72
CA THR A 539 -1.72 -8.47 22.23
C THR A 539 -1.13 -9.08 23.53
N THR A 540 -1.81 -10.06 24.13
CA THR A 540 -1.26 -10.83 25.26
C THR A 540 0.01 -11.58 24.84
N LYS A 541 0.02 -12.17 23.65
CA LYS A 541 1.18 -12.87 23.06
C LYS A 541 2.44 -12.00 23.06
N TYR A 542 2.35 -10.73 22.64
CA TYR A 542 3.48 -9.81 22.68
C TYR A 542 4.04 -9.57 24.08
N ARG A 543 3.18 -9.46 25.10
CA ARG A 543 3.63 -9.20 26.49
C ARG A 543 4.37 -10.41 27.05
N LEU A 544 3.84 -11.61 26.82
CA LEU A 544 4.48 -12.85 27.28
C LEU A 544 5.79 -13.11 26.52
N LEU A 545 5.81 -12.92 25.19
CA LEU A 545 7.03 -13.05 24.38
C LEU A 545 8.11 -12.04 24.80
N ARG A 546 7.77 -10.77 25.06
CA ARG A 546 8.73 -9.78 25.57
C ARG A 546 9.37 -10.24 26.89
N ASN A 547 8.56 -10.79 27.80
CA ASN A 547 9.07 -11.31 29.06
C ASN A 547 9.97 -12.54 28.84
N LEU A 548 9.60 -13.44 27.92
CA LEU A 548 10.37 -14.64 27.57
C LEU A 548 11.69 -14.33 26.86
N PHE A 549 11.75 -13.32 26.00
CA PHE A 549 12.97 -12.92 25.29
C PHE A 549 13.91 -12.03 26.12
N SER A 550 13.43 -11.37 27.18
CA SER A 550 14.25 -10.45 27.98
C SER A 550 15.52 -11.07 28.60
N PRO A 551 15.54 -12.33 29.08
CA PRO A 551 16.77 -12.97 29.59
C PRO A 551 17.84 -13.24 28.53
N TYR A 552 17.47 -13.26 27.25
CA TYR A 552 18.40 -13.52 26.13
C TYR A 552 19.15 -12.26 25.67
N HIS A 553 19.02 -11.15 26.41
CA HIS A 553 19.62 -9.85 26.08
C HIS A 553 20.52 -9.36 27.22
N THR A 554 21.75 -8.95 26.89
CA THR A 554 22.73 -8.40 27.84
C THR A 554 22.43 -6.96 28.28
N GLN A 555 21.39 -6.35 27.70
CA GLN A 555 20.91 -5.00 27.99
C GLN A 555 19.37 -5.03 28.13
N PRO A 556 18.76 -4.17 28.97
CA PRO A 556 17.31 -4.10 29.09
C PRO A 556 16.63 -3.85 27.74
N LEU A 557 15.52 -4.56 27.49
CA LEU A 557 14.74 -4.39 26.26
C LEU A 557 14.21 -2.95 26.12
N PRO A 558 14.34 -2.30 24.95
CA PRO A 558 13.91 -0.91 24.72
C PRO A 558 12.48 -0.63 25.18
N GLU A 559 12.15 0.62 25.52
CA GLU A 559 10.76 0.99 25.84
C GLU A 559 9.81 0.70 24.67
N VAL A 560 8.57 0.31 24.97
CA VAL A 560 7.56 0.01 23.96
C VAL A 560 7.00 1.32 23.38
N PRO A 561 6.95 1.50 22.05
CA PRO A 561 6.34 2.68 21.44
C PRO A 561 4.88 2.92 21.90
N PRO A 562 4.42 4.17 22.05
CA PRO A 562 3.04 4.46 22.39
C PRO A 562 2.09 4.00 21.28
N LEU A 563 0.91 3.47 21.65
CA LEU A 563 -0.10 3.05 20.68
C LEU A 563 -0.66 4.25 19.90
N GLN A 564 -0.88 4.06 18.60
CA GLN A 564 -1.42 5.11 17.73
C GLN A 564 -2.92 5.28 18.00
N ARG A 565 -3.36 6.53 18.18
CA ARG A 565 -4.76 6.82 18.48
C ARG A 565 -5.67 6.48 17.29
N ARG A 566 -6.62 5.57 17.52
CA ARG A 566 -7.76 5.32 16.63
C ARG A 566 -8.96 6.21 16.95
N SER A 567 -9.94 6.23 16.06
CA SER A 567 -11.25 6.88 16.29
C SER A 567 -12.38 6.15 15.57
N ALA A 568 -13.55 6.10 16.22
CA ALA A 568 -14.81 5.88 15.53
C ALA A 568 -15.29 7.24 14.97
N HIS A 569 -15.79 7.24 13.75
CA HIS A 569 -16.31 8.44 13.09
C HIS A 569 -17.84 8.35 12.95
N GLN A 570 -18.50 9.50 12.75
CA GLN A 570 -19.95 9.51 12.53
C GLN A 570 -20.29 8.77 11.23
N PRO A 571 -21.38 7.98 11.18
CA PRO A 571 -21.78 7.25 9.98
C PRO A 571 -21.95 8.18 8.77
N LEU A 572 -21.39 7.77 7.63
CA LEU A 572 -21.53 8.49 6.37
C LEU A 572 -22.76 8.00 5.62
N VAL A 573 -23.58 8.93 5.16
CA VAL A 573 -24.68 8.64 4.23
C VAL A 573 -24.14 8.64 2.80
N ILE A 574 -24.51 7.65 1.98
CA ILE A 574 -24.22 7.64 0.55
C ILE A 574 -24.97 8.79 -0.14
N LEU A 575 -24.26 9.53 -0.99
CA LEU A 575 -24.79 10.71 -1.68
C LEU A 575 -25.31 10.37 -3.09
N GLN A 576 -24.54 9.54 -3.80
CA GLN A 576 -24.73 9.22 -5.21
C GLN A 576 -24.36 7.77 -5.53
N HIS A 577 -24.93 7.23 -6.60
CA HIS A 577 -24.62 5.92 -7.15
C HIS A 577 -24.44 5.96 -8.68
N LEU A 578 -23.71 4.98 -9.21
CA LEU A 578 -23.46 4.74 -10.63
C LEU A 578 -23.59 3.23 -10.86
N SER A 579 -24.54 2.77 -11.69
CA SER A 579 -24.66 1.32 -11.94
C SER A 579 -23.47 0.81 -12.76
N LEU A 580 -23.22 -0.50 -12.69
CA LEU A 580 -22.21 -1.18 -13.50
C LEU A 580 -22.31 -0.78 -14.98
N TRP A 581 -23.49 -0.85 -15.58
CA TRP A 581 -23.69 -0.51 -16.98
C TRP A 581 -23.55 0.99 -17.29
N ASP A 582 -23.87 1.88 -16.34
CA ASP A 582 -23.56 3.31 -16.47
C ASP A 582 -22.04 3.59 -16.34
N SER A 583 -21.27 2.64 -15.77
CA SER A 583 -19.82 2.75 -15.58
C SER A 583 -18.98 2.24 -16.77
N LEU A 584 -19.55 1.38 -17.62
CA LEU A 584 -18.84 0.81 -18.78
C LEU A 584 -18.23 1.85 -19.74
N PRO A 585 -18.81 3.05 -19.99
CA PRO A 585 -18.16 4.10 -20.78
C PRO A 585 -16.84 4.65 -20.22
N PHE A 586 -16.50 4.35 -18.95
CA PHE A 586 -15.21 4.70 -18.33
C PHE A 586 -14.17 3.58 -18.40
N THR A 587 -14.55 2.38 -18.87
CA THR A 587 -13.63 1.25 -19.12
C THR A 587 -12.82 1.47 -20.41
N GLY A 588 -11.83 0.61 -20.66
CA GLY A 588 -11.20 0.51 -21.98
C GLY A 588 -12.19 0.03 -23.06
N LYS A 589 -11.78 0.10 -24.33
CA LYS A 589 -12.57 -0.47 -25.44
C LYS A 589 -12.85 -1.96 -25.15
N PRO A 590 -14.12 -2.43 -25.16
CA PRO A 590 -14.42 -3.83 -24.91
C PRO A 590 -13.80 -4.72 -25.98
N PHE A 591 -13.33 -5.89 -25.55
CA PHE A 591 -12.86 -6.94 -26.44
C PHE A 591 -14.06 -7.71 -27.02
N ARG A 592 -13.89 -8.30 -28.20
CA ARG A 592 -14.91 -9.14 -28.85
C ARG A 592 -14.28 -10.45 -29.28
N SER A 593 -14.94 -11.56 -28.95
CA SER A 593 -14.44 -12.91 -29.22
C SER A 593 -15.60 -13.85 -29.51
N SER A 594 -15.43 -14.76 -30.47
CA SER A 594 -16.43 -15.80 -30.78
C SER A 594 -16.57 -16.82 -29.64
N THR A 595 -15.53 -17.03 -28.83
CA THR A 595 -15.52 -17.91 -27.64
C THR A 595 -15.23 -17.12 -26.36
N PRO A 596 -15.51 -17.66 -25.16
CA PRO A 596 -14.98 -17.10 -23.91
C PRO A 596 -13.45 -16.99 -23.92
N VAL A 597 -12.92 -16.03 -23.16
CA VAL A 597 -11.48 -15.81 -22.96
C VAL A 597 -11.23 -15.40 -21.51
N ASN A 598 -10.37 -16.15 -20.81
CA ASN A 598 -10.03 -15.91 -19.41
C ASN A 598 -9.32 -14.56 -19.21
N MET A 599 -9.43 -13.99 -18.01
CA MET A 599 -9.06 -12.59 -17.76
C MET A 599 -7.57 -12.31 -17.98
N GLU A 600 -6.69 -13.29 -17.72
CA GLU A 600 -5.26 -13.19 -18.00
C GLU A 600 -4.97 -13.09 -19.50
N ASN A 601 -5.77 -13.71 -20.37
CA ASN A 601 -5.56 -13.72 -21.83
C ASN A 601 -6.21 -12.56 -22.58
N LEU A 602 -6.92 -11.66 -21.89
CA LEU A 602 -7.50 -10.46 -22.52
C LEU A 602 -6.39 -9.54 -23.09
N PRO A 603 -6.63 -8.84 -24.22
CA PRO A 603 -5.66 -7.91 -24.81
C PRO A 603 -5.73 -6.53 -24.12
N VAL A 604 -5.55 -6.51 -22.81
CA VAL A 604 -5.53 -5.31 -21.95
C VAL A 604 -4.18 -5.19 -21.23
N ASN A 605 -3.92 -4.05 -20.56
CA ASN A 605 -2.69 -3.79 -19.80
C ASN A 605 -1.42 -4.11 -20.61
N HIS A 606 -1.26 -3.43 -21.75
CA HIS A 606 -0.16 -3.64 -22.70
C HIS A 606 0.01 -5.10 -23.18
N ASN A 607 -1.10 -5.85 -23.23
CA ASN A 607 -1.16 -7.28 -23.54
C ASN A 607 -0.58 -8.21 -22.45
N ASN A 608 -0.58 -7.76 -21.18
CA ASN A 608 -0.32 -8.58 -19.99
C ASN A 608 -1.60 -9.17 -19.37
N GLY A 609 -2.78 -8.77 -19.83
CA GLY A 609 -4.06 -9.27 -19.33
C GLY A 609 -4.61 -8.52 -18.13
N GLN A 610 -5.75 -8.96 -17.64
CA GLN A 610 -6.35 -8.42 -16.43
C GLN A 610 -5.94 -9.28 -15.23
N SER A 611 -5.13 -8.73 -14.34
CA SER A 611 -4.61 -9.47 -13.19
C SER A 611 -5.64 -9.69 -12.08
N TYR A 612 -6.51 -8.71 -11.80
CA TYR A 612 -7.39 -8.69 -10.62
C TYR A 612 -8.77 -8.11 -10.90
N GLY A 613 -9.68 -8.15 -9.93
CA GLY A 613 -11.02 -7.54 -10.02
C GLY A 613 -12.06 -8.43 -10.70
N TYR A 614 -12.94 -7.78 -11.49
CA TYR A 614 -14.10 -8.43 -12.11
C TYR A 614 -14.00 -8.38 -13.65
N THR A 615 -14.65 -9.31 -14.35
CA THR A 615 -14.73 -9.31 -15.82
C THR A 615 -16.18 -9.52 -16.23
N LEU A 616 -16.73 -8.61 -17.04
CA LEU A 616 -18.10 -8.69 -17.54
C LEU A 616 -18.11 -9.30 -18.94
N TYR A 617 -18.81 -10.42 -19.12
CA TYR A 617 -19.01 -11.11 -20.40
C TYR A 617 -20.46 -10.95 -20.83
N GLU A 618 -20.72 -10.32 -21.96
CA GLU A 618 -22.08 -10.12 -22.50
C GLU A 618 -22.24 -10.84 -23.85
N THR A 619 -23.33 -11.59 -24.02
CA THR A 619 -23.72 -12.25 -25.27
C THR A 619 -25.23 -12.11 -25.49
N THR A 620 -25.74 -12.50 -26.66
CA THR A 620 -27.16 -12.43 -27.01
C THR A 620 -27.78 -13.83 -27.07
N ILE A 621 -28.92 -14.02 -26.39
CA ILE A 621 -29.72 -15.25 -26.45
C ILE A 621 -31.13 -14.97 -26.97
N THR A 622 -31.76 -15.97 -27.60
CA THR A 622 -33.08 -15.85 -28.25
C THR A 622 -34.12 -16.86 -27.74
N SER A 623 -33.76 -17.66 -26.74
CA SER A 623 -34.64 -18.59 -26.03
C SER A 623 -34.31 -18.60 -24.53
N GLY A 624 -35.12 -19.26 -23.71
CA GLY A 624 -34.81 -19.66 -22.34
C GLY A 624 -34.18 -21.05 -22.25
N GLY A 625 -34.32 -21.68 -21.09
CA GLY A 625 -33.82 -23.01 -20.77
C GLY A 625 -32.60 -23.01 -19.84
N THR A 626 -31.89 -24.13 -19.72
CA THR A 626 -30.81 -24.28 -18.72
C THR A 626 -29.50 -23.69 -19.20
N LEU A 627 -29.01 -22.67 -18.50
CA LEU A 627 -27.64 -22.17 -18.59
C LEU A 627 -26.75 -23.08 -17.71
N ASN A 628 -25.71 -23.70 -18.28
CA ASN A 628 -24.77 -24.56 -17.56
C ASN A 628 -23.33 -24.04 -17.75
N SER A 629 -22.63 -23.83 -16.63
CA SER A 629 -21.27 -23.31 -16.55
C SER A 629 -20.16 -24.27 -17.00
N MET A 630 -20.45 -25.57 -17.10
CA MET A 630 -19.50 -26.64 -17.43
C MET A 630 -18.24 -26.64 -16.55
N HIS A 631 -18.36 -26.20 -15.28
CA HIS A 631 -17.24 -25.92 -14.35
C HIS A 631 -16.22 -24.87 -14.85
N ASN A 632 -16.54 -24.06 -15.87
CA ASN A 632 -15.63 -23.11 -16.51
C ASN A 632 -15.63 -21.69 -15.89
N ILE A 633 -16.31 -21.50 -14.76
CA ILE A 633 -16.33 -20.22 -14.03
C ILE A 633 -15.26 -20.23 -12.94
N ARG A 634 -14.45 -19.16 -12.88
CA ARG A 634 -13.33 -18.99 -11.96
C ARG A 634 -13.35 -17.56 -11.40
N ASP A 635 -13.99 -17.26 -10.27
CA ASP A 635 -14.49 -18.18 -9.23
C ASP A 635 -16.01 -18.18 -9.05
N ARG A 636 -16.64 -17.01 -9.23
CA ARG A 636 -18.08 -16.80 -9.03
C ARG A 636 -18.59 -15.79 -10.04
N ALA A 637 -19.77 -16.03 -10.60
CA ALA A 637 -20.41 -15.16 -11.58
C ALA A 637 -21.81 -14.75 -11.11
N LEU A 638 -22.10 -13.44 -11.16
CA LEU A 638 -23.46 -12.93 -11.10
C LEU A 638 -24.05 -12.94 -12.52
N VAL A 639 -25.23 -13.55 -12.69
CA VAL A 639 -25.88 -13.73 -13.99
C VAL A 639 -27.06 -12.77 -14.12
N PHE A 640 -27.13 -12.07 -15.26
CA PHE A 640 -28.17 -11.08 -15.57
C PHE A 640 -28.79 -11.32 -16.95
N LEU A 641 -30.10 -11.11 -17.07
CA LEU A 641 -30.81 -11.01 -18.34
C LEU A 641 -31.35 -9.58 -18.49
N ASN A 642 -30.99 -8.91 -19.59
CA ASN A 642 -31.36 -7.51 -19.86
C ASN A 642 -31.09 -6.58 -18.65
N ARG A 643 -29.99 -6.82 -17.93
CA ARG A 643 -29.55 -6.13 -16.68
C ARG A 643 -30.35 -6.46 -15.41
N HIS A 644 -31.35 -7.34 -15.47
CA HIS A 644 -32.03 -7.88 -14.29
C HIS A 644 -31.27 -9.10 -13.76
N PHE A 645 -31.03 -9.16 -12.45
CA PHE A 645 -30.34 -10.29 -11.81
C PHE A 645 -31.20 -11.56 -11.85
N VAL A 646 -30.57 -12.70 -12.19
CA VAL A 646 -31.24 -14.00 -12.32
C VAL A 646 -30.72 -15.01 -11.28
N GLY A 647 -29.42 -14.96 -10.95
CA GLY A 647 -28.81 -15.87 -9.99
C GLY A 647 -27.29 -15.84 -10.00
N VAL A 648 -26.69 -16.76 -9.26
CA VAL A 648 -25.23 -16.94 -9.13
C VAL A 648 -24.83 -18.26 -9.78
N LEU A 649 -23.66 -18.29 -10.41
CA LEU A 649 -22.98 -19.53 -10.80
C LEU A 649 -21.58 -19.56 -10.19
N ASP A 650 -21.15 -20.71 -9.67
CA ASP A 650 -19.84 -20.92 -9.04
C ASP A 650 -19.42 -22.39 -9.12
N TYR A 651 -18.43 -22.81 -8.32
CA TYR A 651 -17.96 -24.20 -8.24
C TYR A 651 -19.02 -25.21 -7.77
N THR A 652 -20.09 -24.76 -7.10
CA THR A 652 -21.18 -25.59 -6.56
C THR A 652 -22.48 -25.41 -7.33
N THR A 653 -22.80 -24.16 -7.69
CA THR A 653 -24.00 -23.83 -8.47
C THR A 653 -23.63 -23.79 -9.95
N LEU A 654 -23.72 -24.95 -10.61
CA LEU A 654 -23.26 -25.13 -11.99
C LEU A 654 -24.31 -24.78 -13.05
N GLU A 655 -25.59 -24.86 -12.71
CA GLU A 655 -26.72 -24.63 -13.61
C GLU A 655 -27.67 -23.55 -13.07
N LEU A 656 -28.29 -22.79 -14.00
CA LEU A 656 -29.28 -21.77 -13.70
C LEU A 656 -30.40 -21.81 -14.76
N PRO A 657 -31.69 -21.93 -14.37
CA PRO A 657 -32.80 -21.88 -15.33
C PRO A 657 -33.05 -20.44 -15.79
N LEU A 658 -33.06 -20.22 -17.11
CA LEU A 658 -33.42 -18.96 -17.73
C LEU A 658 -34.86 -19.02 -18.25
N LEU A 659 -35.68 -18.02 -17.92
CA LEU A 659 -37.07 -17.94 -18.37
C LEU A 659 -37.17 -17.85 -19.90
N GLU A 660 -38.24 -18.41 -20.46
CA GLU A 660 -38.55 -18.33 -21.89
C GLU A 660 -39.27 -17.00 -22.19
N GLU A 661 -38.73 -16.18 -23.09
CA GLU A 661 -39.27 -14.87 -23.44
C GLU A 661 -39.05 -14.58 -24.93
N LYS A 662 -39.95 -13.83 -25.56
CA LYS A 662 -39.88 -13.51 -26.99
C LYS A 662 -38.84 -12.43 -27.28
N GLY A 663 -37.85 -12.76 -28.11
CA GLY A 663 -36.92 -11.81 -28.72
C GLY A 663 -35.46 -12.01 -28.32
N ALA A 664 -34.58 -11.16 -28.85
CA ALA A 664 -33.17 -11.15 -28.50
C ALA A 664 -32.96 -10.48 -27.13
N ARG A 665 -32.20 -11.13 -26.25
CA ARG A 665 -31.94 -10.69 -24.87
C ARG A 665 -30.44 -10.68 -24.60
N THR A 666 -29.96 -9.67 -23.87
CA THR A 666 -28.56 -9.63 -23.43
C THR A 666 -28.40 -10.51 -22.19
N LEU A 667 -27.59 -11.55 -22.29
CA LEU A 667 -27.12 -12.36 -21.17
C LEU A 667 -25.76 -11.83 -20.74
N SER A 668 -25.68 -11.31 -19.52
CA SER A 668 -24.44 -10.75 -18.94
C SER A 668 -23.98 -11.61 -17.76
N LEU A 669 -22.72 -12.02 -17.74
CA LEU A 669 -22.07 -12.71 -16.63
C LEU A 669 -20.98 -11.80 -16.06
N LEU A 670 -21.15 -11.28 -14.84
CA LEU A 670 -20.09 -10.58 -14.11
C LEU A 670 -19.31 -11.59 -13.28
N VAL A 671 -18.13 -11.98 -13.73
CA VAL A 671 -17.27 -12.94 -13.04
C VAL A 671 -16.26 -12.22 -12.14
N GLU A 672 -16.10 -12.68 -10.91
CA GLU A 672 -15.10 -12.21 -9.95
C GLU A 672 -13.91 -13.18 -9.88
N ASN A 673 -12.68 -12.64 -9.87
CA ASN A 673 -11.54 -13.35 -9.29
C ASN A 673 -11.52 -13.12 -7.77
N CYS A 674 -11.89 -14.12 -6.97
CA CYS A 674 -11.97 -14.05 -5.51
C CYS A 674 -10.59 -14.10 -4.82
N GLY A 675 -9.53 -14.42 -5.58
CA GLY A 675 -8.16 -14.69 -5.11
C GLY A 675 -7.66 -16.00 -5.72
N ARG A 676 -6.46 -16.02 -6.28
CA ARG A 676 -5.82 -17.24 -6.80
C ARG A 676 -5.33 -18.13 -5.67
N VAL A 677 -5.45 -19.45 -5.85
CA VAL A 677 -4.83 -20.42 -4.96
C VAL A 677 -3.33 -20.17 -4.90
N ASN A 678 -2.77 -20.26 -3.70
CA ASN A 678 -1.41 -19.86 -3.38
C ASN A 678 -0.54 -20.99 -2.80
N TYR A 679 -1.12 -22.16 -2.56
CA TYR A 679 -0.45 -23.33 -2.00
C TYR A 679 -0.84 -24.62 -2.74
N GLY A 680 0.04 -25.62 -2.70
CA GLY A 680 -0.20 -26.93 -3.31
C GLY A 680 -0.13 -26.94 -4.83
N LYS A 681 -0.67 -28.00 -5.45
CA LYS A 681 -0.36 -28.35 -6.85
C LYS A 681 -1.22 -27.64 -7.92
N MET A 682 -2.29 -26.96 -7.52
CA MET A 682 -3.29 -26.31 -8.39
C MET A 682 -2.88 -24.92 -8.94
N LEU A 683 -1.64 -24.46 -8.72
CA LEU A 683 -1.18 -23.13 -9.14
C LEU A 683 -1.31 -22.91 -10.66
N ASP A 684 -1.01 -23.93 -11.45
CA ASP A 684 -1.05 -23.89 -12.92
C ASP A 684 -2.47 -23.68 -13.48
N ASP A 685 -3.50 -24.03 -12.69
CA ASP A 685 -4.93 -23.95 -13.06
C ASP A 685 -5.59 -22.61 -12.69
N GLN A 686 -4.86 -21.69 -12.07
CA GLN A 686 -5.41 -20.43 -11.50
C GLN A 686 -5.72 -19.33 -12.52
N ARG A 687 -6.13 -19.71 -13.73
CA ARG A 687 -6.73 -18.79 -14.70
C ARG A 687 -8.14 -18.42 -14.24
N LYS A 688 -8.52 -17.14 -14.37
CA LYS A 688 -9.72 -16.58 -13.76
C LYS A 688 -10.66 -15.97 -14.83
N GLY A 689 -11.91 -15.69 -14.47
CA GLY A 689 -12.96 -15.36 -15.43
C GLY A 689 -13.65 -16.60 -16.01
N LEU A 690 -13.87 -16.63 -17.32
CA LEU A 690 -14.37 -17.81 -18.03
C LEU A 690 -13.21 -18.56 -18.68
N VAL A 691 -12.91 -19.78 -18.21
CA VAL A 691 -11.77 -20.59 -18.69
C VAL A 691 -12.12 -21.59 -19.79
N GLY A 692 -13.38 -21.61 -20.22
CA GLY A 692 -13.91 -22.51 -21.25
C GLY A 692 -15.37 -22.18 -21.59
N ASP A 693 -16.00 -23.05 -22.39
CA ASP A 693 -17.36 -22.83 -22.88
C ASP A 693 -18.43 -22.85 -21.78
N ILE A 694 -19.38 -21.91 -21.89
CA ILE A 694 -20.64 -21.88 -21.15
C ILE A 694 -21.74 -22.28 -22.14
N THR A 695 -22.70 -23.10 -21.72
CA THR A 695 -23.75 -23.61 -22.61
C THR A 695 -25.16 -23.17 -22.21
N LEU A 696 -26.04 -22.98 -23.19
CA LEU A 696 -27.48 -22.86 -22.99
C LEU A 696 -28.15 -24.04 -23.72
N ASN A 697 -28.94 -24.85 -23.01
CA ASN A 697 -29.56 -26.07 -23.54
C ASN A 697 -28.53 -26.99 -24.23
N LYS A 698 -27.37 -27.19 -23.58
CA LYS A 698 -26.22 -27.97 -24.09
C LYS A 698 -25.55 -27.44 -25.36
N LYS A 699 -25.95 -26.26 -25.88
CA LYS A 699 -25.29 -25.57 -27.00
C LYS A 699 -24.33 -24.50 -26.46
N PRO A 700 -23.04 -24.49 -26.86
CA PRO A 700 -22.12 -23.44 -26.45
C PRO A 700 -22.55 -22.05 -26.87
N LEU A 701 -22.45 -21.08 -25.96
CA LEU A 701 -22.66 -19.66 -26.21
C LEU A 701 -21.46 -19.07 -26.98
N ARG A 702 -21.72 -18.04 -27.79
CA ARG A 702 -20.76 -17.46 -28.72
C ARG A 702 -20.84 -15.92 -28.74
N ASP A 703 -19.93 -15.30 -29.49
CA ASP A 703 -19.94 -13.86 -29.84
C ASP A 703 -20.02 -12.91 -28.64
N PHE A 704 -19.12 -13.14 -27.68
CA PHE A 704 -18.99 -12.37 -26.45
C PHE A 704 -18.41 -10.98 -26.68
N ILE A 705 -18.96 -10.00 -25.96
CA ILE A 705 -18.40 -8.69 -25.68
C ILE A 705 -17.84 -8.75 -24.26
N ILE A 706 -16.56 -8.46 -24.07
CA ILE A 706 -15.87 -8.65 -22.79
C ILE A 706 -15.29 -7.31 -22.31
N TYR A 707 -15.67 -6.90 -21.09
CA TYR A 707 -15.20 -5.67 -20.44
C TYR A 707 -14.30 -6.02 -19.25
N SER A 708 -13.13 -5.40 -19.21
CA SER A 708 -12.18 -5.52 -18.12
C SER A 708 -12.49 -4.51 -17.01
N LEU A 709 -12.69 -4.99 -15.78
CA LEU A 709 -12.99 -4.18 -14.59
C LEU A 709 -11.92 -4.46 -13.52
N ASP A 710 -10.69 -4.04 -13.81
CA ASP A 710 -9.51 -4.29 -12.96
C ASP A 710 -9.55 -3.53 -11.61
N MET A 711 -10.43 -2.55 -11.50
CA MET A 711 -10.55 -1.59 -10.39
C MET A 711 -9.22 -0.96 -9.96
N LYS A 712 -8.26 -0.78 -10.89
CA LYS A 712 -7.05 0.02 -10.65
C LYS A 712 -7.44 1.44 -10.23
N ALA A 713 -6.57 2.13 -9.49
CA ALA A 713 -6.84 3.49 -9.01
C ALA A 713 -7.24 4.44 -10.16
N ASP A 714 -6.61 4.32 -11.33
CA ASP A 714 -6.94 5.09 -12.54
C ASP A 714 -8.35 4.86 -13.07
N PHE A 715 -8.92 3.67 -12.93
CA PHE A 715 -10.31 3.40 -13.31
C PHE A 715 -11.26 4.10 -12.34
N VAL A 716 -11.03 3.92 -11.03
CA VAL A 716 -11.84 4.55 -9.96
C VAL A 716 -11.75 6.08 -10.01
N ASN A 717 -10.59 6.64 -10.34
CA ASN A 717 -10.36 8.08 -10.43
C ASN A 717 -11.05 8.73 -11.64
N ARG A 718 -11.26 8.02 -12.77
CA ARG A 718 -12.02 8.54 -13.93
C ARG A 718 -13.43 8.96 -13.55
N PHE A 719 -14.08 8.23 -12.65
CA PHE A 719 -15.40 8.58 -12.11
C PHE A 719 -15.41 9.90 -11.33
N ALA A 720 -14.29 10.27 -10.69
CA ALA A 720 -14.17 11.49 -9.90
C ALA A 720 -13.97 12.74 -10.78
N SER A 721 -13.15 12.64 -11.84
CA SER A 721 -12.89 13.74 -12.78
C SER A 721 -14.16 14.21 -13.50
N PHE A 722 -15.06 13.28 -13.84
CA PHE A 722 -16.31 13.62 -14.54
C PHE A 722 -17.28 14.47 -13.71
N ILE A 723 -17.16 14.44 -12.38
CA ILE A 723 -17.97 15.29 -11.46
C ILE A 723 -17.56 16.76 -11.61
N TYR A 724 -16.27 17.07 -11.77
CA TYR A 724 -15.82 18.45 -12.00
C TYR A 724 -16.24 18.96 -13.39
N PHE A 725 -16.21 18.10 -14.42
CA PHE A 725 -16.58 18.49 -15.78
C PHE A 725 -18.08 18.81 -15.92
N SER A 726 -18.97 18.04 -15.26
CA SER A 726 -20.41 18.31 -15.27
C SER A 726 -20.80 19.58 -14.50
N ILE A 727 -20.05 19.93 -13.44
CA ILE A 727 -20.17 21.21 -12.73
C ILE A 727 -19.70 22.36 -13.62
N PHE A 728 -18.56 22.22 -14.32
CA PHE A 728 -18.04 23.28 -15.20
C PHE A 728 -19.00 23.61 -16.34
N LEU A 729 -19.63 22.59 -16.94
CA LEU A 729 -20.70 22.74 -17.94
C LEU A 729 -21.99 23.38 -17.39
N HIS A 730 -22.29 23.25 -16.09
CA HIS A 730 -23.41 23.95 -15.45
C HIS A 730 -23.14 25.44 -15.21
N VAL A 731 -21.86 25.83 -15.07
CA VAL A 731 -21.45 27.23 -14.93
C VAL A 731 -21.32 27.91 -16.30
N CYS A 732 -20.75 27.21 -17.29
CA CYS A 732 -20.51 27.75 -18.63
C CYS A 732 -21.74 27.62 -19.55
N ARG A 733 -22.75 28.48 -19.34
CA ARG A 733 -23.87 28.65 -20.29
C ARG A 733 -23.40 29.29 -21.61
N SER A 734 -22.91 28.48 -22.54
CA SER A 734 -22.64 28.86 -23.94
C SER A 734 -23.25 27.85 -24.92
N PRO A 735 -24.00 28.27 -25.97
CA PRO A 735 -24.82 27.33 -26.76
C PRO A 735 -24.06 26.44 -27.78
N CYS A 736 -22.72 26.39 -27.73
CA CYS A 736 -21.88 25.88 -28.82
C CYS A 736 -21.17 24.54 -28.51
N ALA A 737 -21.87 23.60 -27.86
CA ALA A 737 -21.35 22.26 -27.54
C ALA A 737 -22.28 21.10 -28.00
N SER A 738 -23.33 21.40 -28.77
CA SER A 738 -24.42 20.50 -29.16
C SER A 738 -24.11 19.57 -30.35
N ARG A 739 -22.94 18.90 -30.34
CA ARG A 739 -22.64 17.84 -31.32
C ARG A 739 -21.69 16.71 -30.85
N LEU A 740 -21.74 16.37 -29.57
CA LEU A 740 -21.25 15.09 -29.04
C LEU A 740 -22.44 14.22 -28.59
N HIS A 741 -22.40 12.92 -28.87
CA HIS A 741 -23.48 12.00 -28.46
C HIS A 741 -23.54 11.87 -26.92
N PRO A 742 -24.71 12.06 -26.28
CA PRO A 742 -24.85 11.94 -24.83
C PRO A 742 -25.03 10.47 -24.39
N SER A 743 -23.99 9.65 -24.57
CA SER A 743 -23.88 8.34 -23.89
C SER A 743 -23.35 8.53 -22.46
N SER A 744 -24.07 9.33 -21.68
CA SER A 744 -23.54 9.97 -20.46
C SER A 744 -23.76 9.14 -19.21
N GLY A 745 -22.72 8.40 -18.79
CA GLY A 745 -22.63 7.79 -17.46
C GLY A 745 -22.65 8.87 -16.38
N HIS A 746 -23.81 9.05 -15.74
CA HIS A 746 -24.03 10.09 -14.74
C HIS A 746 -24.29 9.50 -13.35
N TRP A 747 -23.57 10.02 -12.35
CA TRP A 747 -23.80 9.75 -10.93
C TRP A 747 -25.20 10.20 -10.49
N LYS A 748 -26.12 9.24 -10.32
CA LYS A 748 -27.50 9.44 -9.89
C LYS A 748 -27.54 9.69 -8.37
N SER A 749 -28.44 10.55 -7.91
CA SER A 749 -28.63 10.77 -6.47
C SER A 749 -29.45 9.63 -5.85
N MET A 750 -29.11 9.21 -4.63
CA MET A 750 -29.78 8.16 -3.82
C MET A 750 -31.28 8.39 -3.53
N ARG A 751 -31.89 9.44 -4.08
CA ARG A 751 -33.36 9.56 -4.21
C ARG A 751 -33.95 8.61 -5.24
N HIS A 752 -33.12 8.08 -6.14
CA HIS A 752 -33.45 6.99 -7.05
C HIS A 752 -32.89 5.70 -6.45
N GLN A 753 -33.59 4.59 -6.68
CA GLN A 753 -33.12 3.27 -6.25
C GLN A 753 -31.89 2.85 -7.07
N PRO A 754 -30.81 2.37 -6.45
CA PRO A 754 -29.68 1.81 -7.19
C PRO A 754 -30.09 0.55 -7.97
N ALA A 755 -29.62 0.45 -9.21
CA ALA A 755 -29.56 -0.81 -9.94
C ALA A 755 -28.17 -1.42 -9.69
N PHE A 756 -28.13 -2.53 -8.94
CA PHE A 756 -26.89 -3.24 -8.60
C PHE A 756 -26.47 -4.22 -9.72
N PRO A 757 -25.18 -4.55 -9.88
CA PRO A 757 -24.03 -4.05 -9.11
C PRO A 757 -23.77 -2.56 -9.36
N ALA A 758 -23.27 -1.84 -8.36
CA ALA A 758 -23.15 -0.39 -8.42
C ALA A 758 -21.93 0.14 -7.66
N PHE A 759 -21.40 1.27 -8.12
CA PHE A 759 -20.52 2.12 -7.33
C PHE A 759 -21.37 3.11 -6.53
N LEU A 760 -21.13 3.22 -5.22
CA LEU A 760 -21.81 4.12 -4.29
C LEU A 760 -20.76 5.07 -3.70
N GLN A 761 -21.05 6.37 -3.63
CA GLN A 761 -20.09 7.39 -3.19
C GLN A 761 -20.57 8.23 -2.00
N ALA A 762 -19.66 8.43 -1.04
CA ALA A 762 -19.77 9.37 0.07
C ALA A 762 -18.56 10.32 0.14
N LYS A 763 -18.64 11.32 1.03
CA LYS A 763 -17.57 12.30 1.31
C LYS A 763 -17.30 12.36 2.81
N LEU A 764 -16.09 12.01 3.23
CA LEU A 764 -15.67 11.94 4.63
C LEU A 764 -14.79 13.15 4.98
N TYR A 765 -15.29 14.02 5.87
CA TYR A 765 -14.53 15.19 6.32
C TYR A 765 -13.72 14.89 7.59
N MET A 766 -12.41 15.14 7.55
CA MET A 766 -11.50 14.94 8.68
C MET A 766 -10.74 16.24 9.02
N ASP A 767 -10.80 16.71 10.27
CA ASP A 767 -9.84 17.73 10.75
C ASP A 767 -8.49 17.10 11.14
N ARG A 768 -8.53 15.97 11.85
CA ARG A 768 -7.36 15.23 12.33
C ARG A 768 -7.50 13.76 11.95
N PRO A 769 -6.92 13.33 10.81
CA PRO A 769 -6.89 11.93 10.44
C PRO A 769 -6.21 11.06 11.50
N THR A 770 -6.88 9.96 11.84
CA THR A 770 -6.48 8.87 12.73
C THR A 770 -6.77 7.54 12.04
N ASP A 771 -6.20 6.44 12.56
CA ASP A 771 -6.60 5.09 12.15
C ASP A 771 -8.06 4.82 12.54
N THR A 772 -8.78 4.04 11.75
CA THR A 772 -10.18 3.68 11.97
C THR A 772 -10.52 2.35 11.29
N PHE A 773 -11.72 1.82 11.52
CA PHE A 773 -12.21 0.59 10.88
C PHE A 773 -13.55 0.87 10.19
N VAL A 774 -13.67 0.52 8.91
CA VAL A 774 -14.91 0.68 8.12
C VAL A 774 -15.82 -0.53 8.36
N LYS A 775 -17.10 -0.30 8.69
CA LYS A 775 -18.13 -1.35 8.84
C LYS A 775 -19.32 -1.08 7.92
N LEU A 776 -19.84 -2.14 7.29
CA LEU A 776 -20.91 -2.09 6.28
C LEU A 776 -22.06 -3.07 6.65
N PRO A 777 -22.83 -2.81 7.72
CA PRO A 777 -23.92 -3.67 8.13
C PRO A 777 -25.14 -3.45 7.22
N GLY A 778 -25.79 -4.53 6.76
CA GLY A 778 -26.86 -4.44 5.75
C GLY A 778 -26.34 -4.11 4.34
N TRP A 779 -25.15 -4.61 4.01
CA TRP A 779 -24.57 -4.65 2.67
C TRP A 779 -24.15 -6.11 2.39
N SER A 780 -24.23 -6.61 1.16
CA SER A 780 -23.95 -8.03 0.92
C SER A 780 -22.46 -8.29 0.69
N LYS A 781 -21.87 -7.72 -0.35
CA LYS A 781 -20.50 -8.06 -0.78
C LYS A 781 -19.94 -7.02 -1.75
N GLY A 782 -18.65 -6.73 -1.61
CA GLY A 782 -18.00 -5.77 -2.49
C GLY A 782 -16.57 -5.39 -2.13
N VAL A 783 -16.15 -4.21 -2.59
CA VAL A 783 -14.85 -3.60 -2.29
C VAL A 783 -14.97 -2.12 -1.94
N VAL A 784 -14.12 -1.64 -1.03
CA VAL A 784 -14.09 -0.24 -0.57
C VAL A 784 -12.86 0.49 -1.10
N PHE A 785 -13.03 1.73 -1.56
CA PHE A 785 -11.95 2.62 -1.99
C PHE A 785 -11.94 3.92 -1.17
N ILE A 786 -10.76 4.31 -0.69
CA ILE A 786 -10.52 5.57 0.04
C ILE A 786 -9.53 6.40 -0.74
N ASN A 787 -9.94 7.58 -1.21
CA ASN A 787 -9.12 8.48 -2.04
C ASN A 787 -8.45 7.77 -3.25
N GLY A 788 -9.14 6.80 -3.86
CA GLY A 788 -8.64 6.00 -4.99
C GLY A 788 -7.80 4.78 -4.62
N LYS A 789 -7.36 4.63 -3.35
CA LYS A 789 -6.70 3.40 -2.86
C LYS A 789 -7.74 2.33 -2.51
N ASN A 790 -7.58 1.12 -3.02
CA ASN A 790 -8.47 -0.02 -2.73
C ASN A 790 -8.12 -0.60 -1.35
N LEU A 791 -9.10 -0.60 -0.44
CA LEU A 791 -8.97 -1.07 0.94
C LEU A 791 -9.05 -2.60 1.03
N GLY A 792 -9.75 -3.23 0.08
CA GLY A 792 -9.98 -4.65 0.01
C GLY A 792 -11.46 -5.05 0.02
N ARG A 793 -11.70 -6.36 0.12
CA ARG A 793 -13.03 -6.98 0.00
C ARG A 793 -13.76 -7.02 1.34
N TYR A 794 -15.07 -6.88 1.30
CA TYR A 794 -15.97 -7.26 2.41
C TYR A 794 -17.01 -8.27 1.90
N CYS A 795 -17.51 -9.11 2.79
CA CYS A 795 -18.63 -10.02 2.54
C CYS A 795 -19.40 -10.24 3.85
N SER A 796 -20.73 -10.16 3.81
CA SER A 796 -21.61 -10.29 4.97
C SER A 796 -21.49 -11.64 5.69
N ILE A 797 -21.06 -12.70 4.98
CA ILE A 797 -20.85 -14.05 5.52
C ILE A 797 -19.71 -14.13 6.54
N GLY A 798 -18.89 -13.09 6.68
CA GLY A 798 -17.80 -13.05 7.66
C GLY A 798 -16.67 -14.06 7.39
N PRO A 799 -15.82 -14.37 8.39
CA PRO A 799 -15.95 -13.92 9.77
C PRO A 799 -15.73 -12.40 9.89
N GLN A 800 -14.73 -11.84 9.21
CA GLN A 800 -14.38 -10.41 9.19
C GLN A 800 -15.58 -9.49 8.88
N GLN A 801 -15.90 -8.56 9.80
CA GLN A 801 -16.98 -7.58 9.66
C GLN A 801 -16.49 -6.13 9.44
N THR A 802 -15.18 -5.89 9.53
CA THR A 802 -14.57 -4.55 9.42
C THR A 802 -13.31 -4.54 8.56
N LEU A 803 -13.08 -3.45 7.84
CA LEU A 803 -11.83 -3.21 7.09
C LEU A 803 -10.99 -2.15 7.80
N TYR A 804 -9.71 -2.46 8.08
CA TYR A 804 -8.77 -1.50 8.63
C TYR A 804 -8.52 -0.36 7.64
N LEU A 805 -8.73 0.88 8.10
CA LEU A 805 -8.44 2.10 7.36
C LEU A 805 -7.27 2.85 8.02
N PRO A 806 -6.05 2.70 7.48
CA PRO A 806 -4.85 3.32 8.05
C PRO A 806 -4.83 4.83 7.78
N ARG A 807 -4.44 5.61 8.79
CA ARG A 807 -4.33 7.07 8.76
C ARG A 807 -3.63 7.65 7.54
N PRO A 808 -2.52 7.09 7.00
CA PRO A 808 -1.80 7.67 5.86
C PRO A 808 -2.62 7.71 4.56
N TRP A 809 -3.74 7.00 4.48
CA TRP A 809 -4.65 7.04 3.33
C TRP A 809 -5.75 8.12 3.48
N LEU A 810 -5.85 8.73 4.67
CA LEU A 810 -6.75 9.84 4.99
C LEU A 810 -6.00 11.18 5.04
N ARG A 811 -6.54 12.19 4.39
CA ARG A 811 -6.06 13.58 4.41
C ARG A 811 -6.97 14.48 5.25
N ARG A 812 -6.43 15.62 5.70
CA ARG A 812 -7.24 16.70 6.29
C ARG A 812 -8.16 17.31 5.23
N GLY A 813 -9.36 17.71 5.62
CA GLY A 813 -10.42 18.14 4.71
C GLY A 813 -11.22 16.95 4.16
N THR A 814 -11.65 17.04 2.90
CA THR A 814 -12.53 16.04 2.27
C THR A 814 -11.78 14.85 1.69
N ASN A 815 -12.18 13.66 2.13
CA ASN A 815 -11.79 12.37 1.61
C ASN A 815 -12.93 11.79 0.76
N GLN A 816 -12.58 11.13 -0.35
CA GLN A 816 -13.54 10.34 -1.12
C GLN A 816 -13.66 8.95 -0.52
N VAL A 817 -14.88 8.50 -0.29
CA VAL A 817 -15.20 7.11 0.03
C VAL A 817 -16.07 6.58 -1.10
N MET A 818 -15.68 5.47 -1.71
CA MET A 818 -16.47 4.77 -2.72
C MET A 818 -16.57 3.30 -2.34
N VAL A 819 -17.70 2.68 -2.61
CA VAL A 819 -17.93 1.24 -2.43
C VAL A 819 -18.46 0.69 -3.74
N PHE A 820 -17.89 -0.40 -4.25
CA PHE A 820 -18.54 -1.20 -5.28
C PHE A 820 -19.27 -2.34 -4.58
N GLU A 821 -20.59 -2.40 -4.72
CA GLU A 821 -21.48 -3.36 -4.05
C GLU A 821 -22.22 -4.20 -5.11
N GLU A 822 -22.34 -5.49 -4.83
CA GLU A 822 -22.86 -6.49 -5.76
C GLU A 822 -24.39 -6.59 -5.81
N GLN A 823 -25.09 -6.45 -4.67
CA GLN A 823 -26.52 -6.76 -4.58
C GLN A 823 -27.37 -5.79 -3.74
N GLU A 824 -26.89 -5.33 -2.57
CA GLU A 824 -27.72 -4.52 -1.64
C GLU A 824 -26.91 -3.62 -0.68
N ALA A 825 -27.51 -2.52 -0.21
CA ALA A 825 -26.86 -1.59 0.72
C ALA A 825 -27.85 -0.77 1.59
N ASP A 826 -27.60 -0.67 2.89
CA ASP A 826 -28.29 0.24 3.85
C ASP A 826 -28.08 1.75 3.55
N GLY A 827 -27.27 2.07 2.54
CA GLY A 827 -26.99 3.46 2.14
C GLY A 827 -26.18 4.25 3.18
N LYS A 828 -25.61 3.56 4.18
CA LYS A 828 -24.74 4.14 5.22
C LYS A 828 -23.45 3.33 5.38
N ILE A 829 -22.35 4.02 5.64
CA ILE A 829 -21.04 3.45 6.00
C ILE A 829 -20.76 3.81 7.46
N GLN A 830 -20.47 2.82 8.30
CA GLN A 830 -20.17 3.01 9.72
C GLN A 830 -18.66 2.94 9.99
N PHE A 831 -18.23 3.46 11.15
CA PHE A 831 -16.82 3.50 11.53
C PHE A 831 -16.62 3.10 12.99
N ALA A 832 -15.63 2.24 13.25
CA ALA A 832 -15.27 1.75 14.58
C ALA A 832 -13.82 2.15 14.97
N SER A 833 -13.55 2.15 16.27
CA SER A 833 -12.21 2.44 16.83
C SER A 833 -11.34 1.18 17.05
N GLY A 834 -11.87 0.01 16.73
CA GLY A 834 -11.20 -1.29 16.81
C GLY A 834 -11.80 -2.26 15.79
N PRO A 835 -11.14 -3.40 15.56
CA PRO A 835 -11.62 -4.42 14.64
C PRO A 835 -12.86 -5.13 15.16
N ASP A 836 -13.52 -5.79 14.22
CA ASP A 836 -14.56 -6.80 14.41
C ASP A 836 -14.25 -7.90 13.39
N TYR A 837 -13.63 -8.98 13.88
CA TYR A 837 -13.20 -10.13 13.08
C TYR A 837 -14.25 -11.24 13.02
N GLY A 838 -15.42 -11.07 13.66
CA GLY A 838 -16.46 -12.10 13.73
C GLY A 838 -16.33 -13.05 14.92
N MET A 839 -17.01 -14.20 14.86
CA MET A 839 -16.98 -15.23 15.90
C MET A 839 -15.68 -16.04 15.83
N THR A 840 -15.09 -16.34 16.99
CA THR A 840 -13.86 -17.12 17.11
C THR A 840 -14.08 -18.63 17.00
N VAL A 841 -13.02 -19.34 16.65
CA VAL A 841 -12.82 -20.76 16.95
C VAL A 841 -11.55 -20.91 17.77
N ASP A 842 -11.68 -21.53 18.95
CA ASP A 842 -10.54 -21.93 19.78
C ASP A 842 -9.96 -23.21 19.17
N VAL A 843 -8.73 -23.15 18.65
CA VAL A 843 -8.07 -24.30 18.02
C VAL A 843 -7.20 -25.02 19.06
N GLN A 844 -7.66 -26.19 19.52
CA GLN A 844 -6.95 -27.05 20.49
C GLN A 844 -5.78 -27.82 19.87
#